data_AF-R7Q7H9-F1
#
_entry.id   AF-R7Q7H9-F1
#
_cell.length_a   1.000
_cell.length_b   1.000
_cell.length_c   1.000
_cell.angle_alpha   90.00
_cell.angle_beta   90.00
_cell.angle_gamma   90.00
#
_symmetry.space_group_name_H-M   'P 1'
#
loop_
_entity.id
_entity.type
_entity.pdbx_description
1 polymer ?
#
loop_
_entity_poly.entity_id
_entity_poly.type
_entity_poly.pdbx_seq_one_letter_code
_entity_poly.pdbx_strand_id
1 'polypeptide(L)'
;MPVQSKDVGSLLRLYQSEIDTLTNRAKAAEGSFLALYRALEDAPDPVEELERSAKQMQTISDLREEMRVLKDERGGLVERTAAASRYEKRIEDLEAQLNGVNDRVEGEARAKVEQKQAQWVSAQQKTIEAYEMREQELLHQIRLGNENARRVQTDVDDLQRQLNEAHSQLESVKSTRASVNEMAMEDIERTRAEVKTWRRRCIELEKLNVSGEEGGDGAGASDAVGRSALSAELAARDVEVSQLKDQVTALEEVLGGKDQEKSNEFATLSASIASKDTELLELRGTLEKLPTVEQYETMSRQFETLQSFQLLENERDAGDTGGAEGDTEDSITPKVGDTLEKRLLGKVKSLEGRLTRLRVELGDRDSRVTELLAMVRSFEEQVGDQKSLISKLEEGINAMTGDHAGVHSLKRRAAAASIGDLNPAVSLEALKQEEKDADSSWDWGEKHQAEGLQNIIREEPSMLDIVAGQRDRFRARLMELEEDNRKLLERIEKLTSDLDSLKSDNVRLYEKIRFVQSYKQSNGSLASGAATVTIEPSPSGGDEEDGTGNFLGKYRSMYEDMVNPYTIFNRRERHKRMSEMSAPERLTLRAGQKALSTRTSRLIVFFYIIALHVFVALVLGFSSSLVCESEVTTKAQH
;
A
#
# COMPACT_ATOMS: atom_id res chain seq x y z
N MET A 1 112.70 -117.64 -41.61
CA MET A 1 111.66 -117.74 -40.56
C MET A 1 112.13 -117.00 -39.30
N PRO A 2 112.09 -115.64 -39.25
CA PRO A 2 111.30 -114.96 -38.20
C PRO A 2 111.00 -113.45 -38.51
N VAL A 3 110.18 -113.13 -39.53
CA VAL A 3 109.83 -111.72 -39.82
C VAL A 3 108.32 -111.45 -39.63
N GLN A 4 107.46 -112.44 -39.84
CA GLN A 4 106.00 -112.27 -39.72
C GLN A 4 105.47 -112.19 -38.28
N SER A 5 106.22 -112.61 -37.25
CA SER A 5 105.74 -112.54 -35.86
C SER A 5 105.86 -111.15 -35.24
N LYS A 6 106.76 -110.28 -35.74
CA LYS A 6 106.91 -108.90 -35.25
C LYS A 6 105.81 -107.96 -35.78
N ASP A 7 105.40 -108.14 -37.04
CA ASP A 7 104.32 -107.35 -37.65
C ASP A 7 102.95 -107.72 -37.10
N VAL A 8 102.72 -109.00 -36.78
CA VAL A 8 101.51 -109.43 -36.07
C VAL A 8 101.50 -108.89 -34.63
N GLY A 9 102.65 -108.82 -33.97
CA GLY A 9 102.78 -108.25 -32.62
C GLY A 9 102.55 -106.73 -32.56
N SER A 10 102.99 -105.97 -33.57
CA SER A 10 102.73 -104.53 -33.67
C SER A 10 101.27 -104.24 -34.02
N LEU A 11 100.66 -105.02 -34.92
CA LEU A 11 99.23 -104.92 -35.24
C LEU A 11 98.35 -105.26 -34.03
N LEU A 12 98.69 -106.30 -33.25
CA LEU A 12 97.98 -106.65 -32.03
C LEU A 12 98.08 -105.53 -30.98
N ARG A 13 99.25 -104.87 -30.88
CA ARG A 13 99.43 -103.70 -29.99
C ARG A 13 98.61 -102.49 -30.44
N LEU A 14 98.55 -102.22 -31.74
CA LEU A 14 97.71 -101.15 -32.29
C LEU A 14 96.22 -101.46 -32.07
N TYR A 15 95.80 -102.71 -32.31
CA TYR A 15 94.44 -103.16 -32.05
C TYR A 15 94.08 -103.07 -30.56
N GLN A 16 95.00 -103.46 -29.66
CA GLN A 16 94.82 -103.28 -28.22
C GLN A 16 94.73 -101.81 -27.84
N SER A 17 95.56 -100.94 -28.41
CA SER A 17 95.47 -99.49 -28.15
C SER A 17 94.18 -98.87 -28.68
N GLU A 18 93.64 -99.35 -29.80
CA GLU A 18 92.35 -98.92 -30.32
C GLU A 18 91.20 -99.40 -29.44
N ILE A 19 91.27 -100.65 -28.94
CA ILE A 19 90.31 -101.15 -27.95
C ILE A 19 90.38 -100.33 -26.66
N ASP A 20 91.58 -100.02 -26.17
CA ASP A 20 91.76 -99.25 -24.93
C ASP A 20 91.26 -97.82 -25.09
N THR A 21 91.50 -97.17 -26.24
CA THR A 21 90.96 -95.83 -26.53
C THR A 21 89.45 -95.83 -26.70
N LEU A 22 88.88 -96.81 -27.39
CA LEU A 22 87.43 -96.99 -27.48
C LEU A 22 86.82 -97.24 -26.09
N THR A 23 87.47 -98.06 -25.26
CA THR A 23 87.03 -98.36 -23.89
C THR A 23 87.10 -97.13 -23.01
N ASN A 24 88.17 -96.32 -23.10
CA ASN A 24 88.30 -95.08 -22.34
C ASN A 24 87.31 -94.02 -22.80
N ARG A 25 87.04 -93.91 -24.10
CA ARG A 25 86.01 -93.02 -24.64
C ARG A 25 84.61 -93.46 -24.20
N ALA A 26 84.33 -94.76 -24.21
CA ALA A 26 83.08 -95.32 -23.71
C ALA A 26 82.91 -95.00 -22.22
N LYS A 27 83.92 -95.26 -21.39
CA LYS A 27 83.91 -94.92 -19.95
C LYS A 27 83.76 -93.42 -19.68
N ALA A 28 84.39 -92.56 -20.49
CA ALA A 28 84.24 -91.11 -20.36
C ALA A 28 82.84 -90.64 -20.77
N ALA A 29 82.29 -91.21 -21.84
CA ALA A 29 80.91 -90.92 -22.28
C ALA A 29 79.90 -91.39 -21.23
N GLU A 30 80.03 -92.62 -20.73
CA GLU A 30 79.21 -93.17 -19.65
C GLU A 30 79.35 -92.37 -18.36
N GLY A 31 80.57 -91.96 -18.00
CA GLY A 31 80.84 -91.11 -16.84
C GLY A 31 80.18 -89.74 -16.96
N SER A 32 80.28 -89.10 -18.12
CA SER A 32 79.61 -87.82 -18.39
C SER A 32 78.09 -87.94 -18.42
N PHE A 33 77.56 -89.02 -19.00
CA PHE A 33 76.14 -89.33 -19.03
C PHE A 33 75.59 -89.54 -17.61
N LEU A 34 76.28 -90.33 -16.78
CA LEU A 34 75.89 -90.54 -15.39
C LEU A 34 76.01 -89.27 -14.54
N ALA A 35 77.01 -88.42 -14.80
CA ALA A 35 77.13 -87.12 -14.13
C ALA A 35 75.95 -86.20 -14.48
N LEU A 36 75.55 -86.15 -15.75
CA LEU A 36 74.39 -85.40 -16.21
C LEU A 36 73.08 -85.99 -15.68
N TYR A 37 72.96 -87.31 -15.69
CA TYR A 37 71.81 -88.04 -15.18
C TYR A 37 71.63 -87.78 -13.69
N ARG A 38 72.68 -87.89 -12.86
CA ARG A 38 72.62 -87.57 -11.42
C ARG A 38 72.27 -86.11 -11.17
N ALA A 39 72.86 -85.18 -11.93
CA ALA A 39 72.54 -83.76 -11.80
C ALA A 39 71.09 -83.43 -12.17
N LEU A 40 70.49 -84.21 -13.08
CA LEU A 40 69.09 -84.07 -13.47
C LEU A 40 68.13 -84.84 -12.55
N GLU A 41 68.58 -85.96 -11.98
CA GLU A 41 67.85 -86.77 -10.99
C GLU A 41 67.77 -86.07 -9.62
N ASP A 42 68.84 -85.40 -9.21
CA ASP A 42 68.89 -84.59 -7.98
C ASP A 42 68.28 -83.19 -8.16
N ALA A 43 67.91 -82.79 -9.39
CA ALA A 43 67.30 -81.49 -9.63
C ALA A 43 65.86 -81.49 -9.09
N PRO A 44 65.47 -80.49 -8.26
CA PRO A 44 64.10 -80.37 -7.80
C PRO A 44 63.15 -80.13 -8.98
N ASP A 45 61.93 -80.66 -8.88
CA ASP A 45 60.91 -80.56 -9.93
C ASP A 45 60.63 -79.09 -10.30
N PRO A 46 60.84 -78.68 -11.57
CA PRO A 46 60.67 -77.29 -12.00
C PRO A 46 59.22 -76.82 -12.05
N VAL A 47 58.24 -77.73 -12.01
CA VAL A 47 56.82 -77.37 -12.17
C VAL A 47 56.33 -76.48 -11.03
N GLU A 48 56.69 -76.77 -9.78
CA GLU A 48 56.23 -75.97 -8.65
C GLU A 48 56.76 -74.53 -8.68
N GLU A 49 58.01 -74.34 -9.08
CA GLU A 49 58.63 -73.02 -9.15
C GLU A 49 58.11 -72.22 -10.34
N LEU A 50 57.86 -72.88 -11.47
CA LEU A 50 57.17 -72.27 -12.60
C LEU A 50 55.75 -71.87 -12.25
N GLU A 51 54.99 -72.71 -11.52
CA GLU A 51 53.65 -72.37 -11.04
C GLU A 51 53.66 -71.18 -10.06
N ARG A 52 54.63 -71.11 -9.13
CA ARG A 52 54.80 -69.95 -8.23
C ARG A 52 55.10 -68.68 -9.02
N SER A 53 56.03 -68.76 -9.98
CA SER A 53 56.39 -67.60 -10.83
C SER A 53 55.21 -67.15 -11.71
N ALA A 54 54.40 -68.09 -12.22
CA ALA A 54 53.20 -67.79 -13.00
C ALA A 54 52.13 -67.11 -12.13
N LYS A 55 51.89 -67.59 -10.90
CA LYS A 55 51.01 -66.93 -9.93
C LYS A 55 51.52 -65.54 -9.55
N GLN A 56 52.82 -65.37 -9.33
CA GLN A 56 53.43 -64.06 -9.06
C GLN A 56 53.34 -63.12 -10.27
N MET A 57 53.47 -63.64 -11.49
CA MET A 57 53.32 -62.84 -12.71
C MET A 57 51.88 -62.34 -12.88
N GLN A 58 50.90 -63.19 -12.55
CA GLN A 58 49.48 -62.81 -12.51
C GLN A 58 49.22 -61.72 -11.44
N THR A 59 49.73 -61.89 -10.22
CA THR A 59 49.54 -60.84 -9.19
C THR A 59 50.24 -59.53 -9.56
N ILE A 60 51.40 -59.58 -10.23
CA ILE A 60 52.07 -58.38 -10.75
C ILE A 60 51.26 -57.73 -11.87
N SER A 61 50.61 -58.49 -12.76
CA SER A 61 49.73 -57.91 -13.79
C SER A 61 48.49 -57.28 -13.18
N ASP A 62 47.89 -57.93 -12.18
CA ASP A 62 46.69 -57.44 -11.50
C ASP A 62 47.01 -56.13 -10.75
N LEU A 63 48.11 -56.11 -9.98
CA LEU A 63 48.58 -54.90 -9.30
C LEU A 63 48.96 -53.77 -10.27
N ARG A 64 49.47 -54.09 -11.46
CA ARG A 64 49.75 -53.07 -12.49
C ARG A 64 48.49 -52.45 -13.04
N GLU A 65 47.45 -53.26 -13.25
CA GLU A 65 46.16 -52.77 -13.72
C GLU A 65 45.45 -51.94 -12.63
N GLU A 66 45.48 -52.39 -11.38
CA GLU A 66 45.01 -51.59 -10.24
C GLU A 66 45.75 -50.26 -10.12
N MET A 67 47.09 -50.27 -10.26
CA MET A 67 47.89 -49.04 -10.28
C MET A 67 47.58 -48.14 -11.47
N ARG A 68 47.15 -48.69 -12.61
CA ARG A 68 46.70 -47.92 -13.77
C ARG A 68 45.35 -47.26 -13.48
N VAL A 69 44.38 -48.03 -12.99
CA VAL A 69 43.06 -47.54 -12.62
C VAL A 69 43.15 -46.45 -11.54
N LEU A 70 43.91 -46.66 -10.47
CA LEU A 70 44.10 -45.67 -9.41
C LEU A 70 44.77 -44.38 -9.92
N LYS A 71 45.67 -44.47 -10.91
CA LYS A 71 46.26 -43.28 -11.54
C LYS A 71 45.23 -42.51 -12.37
N ASP A 72 44.39 -43.22 -13.13
CA ASP A 72 43.33 -42.63 -13.93
C ASP A 72 42.28 -41.96 -13.01
N GLU A 73 41.88 -42.62 -11.93
CA GLU A 73 40.99 -42.08 -10.90
C GLU A 73 41.57 -40.84 -10.23
N ARG A 74 42.85 -40.88 -9.84
CA ARG A 74 43.54 -39.71 -9.28
C ARG A 74 43.59 -38.56 -10.28
N GLY A 75 43.82 -38.84 -11.56
CA GLY A 75 43.76 -37.84 -12.64
C GLY A 75 42.38 -37.19 -12.71
N GLY A 76 41.32 -37.99 -12.74
CA GLY A 76 39.94 -37.51 -12.73
C GLY A 76 39.59 -36.69 -11.47
N LEU A 77 40.10 -37.08 -10.30
CA LEU A 77 39.93 -36.30 -9.07
C LEU A 77 40.65 -34.95 -9.14
N VAL A 78 41.87 -34.90 -9.68
CA VAL A 78 42.62 -33.65 -9.87
C VAL A 78 41.92 -32.71 -10.86
N GLU A 79 41.35 -33.24 -11.93
CA GLU A 79 40.55 -32.43 -12.87
C GLU A 79 39.28 -31.87 -12.21
N ARG A 80 38.60 -32.69 -11.40
CA ARG A 80 37.41 -32.25 -10.65
C ARG A 80 37.75 -31.17 -9.62
N THR A 81 38.86 -31.29 -8.89
CA THR A 81 39.27 -30.25 -7.93
C THR A 81 39.71 -28.97 -8.64
N ALA A 82 40.38 -29.07 -9.79
CA ALA A 82 40.70 -27.92 -10.62
C ALA A 82 39.44 -27.23 -11.17
N ALA A 83 38.44 -28.00 -11.60
CA ALA A 83 37.14 -27.46 -12.02
C ALA A 83 36.40 -26.80 -10.86
N ALA A 84 36.36 -27.43 -9.69
CA ALA A 84 35.77 -26.85 -8.48
C ALA A 84 36.40 -25.51 -8.11
N SER A 85 37.74 -25.42 -8.12
CA SER A 85 38.45 -24.16 -7.86
C SER A 85 38.14 -23.05 -8.88
N ARG A 86 37.91 -23.40 -10.16
CA ARG A 86 37.46 -22.42 -11.16
C ARG A 86 36.05 -21.91 -10.88
N TYR A 87 35.14 -22.78 -10.46
CA TYR A 87 33.80 -22.39 -10.08
C TYR A 87 33.78 -21.55 -8.79
N GLU A 88 34.61 -21.88 -7.80
CA GLU A 88 34.78 -21.06 -6.59
C GLU A 88 35.20 -19.63 -6.92
N LYS A 89 36.24 -19.45 -7.75
CA LYS A 89 36.65 -18.11 -8.20
C LYS A 89 35.55 -17.38 -8.96
N ARG A 90 34.80 -18.10 -9.81
CA ARG A 90 33.68 -17.50 -10.54
C ARG A 90 32.54 -17.09 -9.60
N ILE A 91 32.30 -17.85 -8.54
CA ILE A 91 31.33 -17.50 -7.51
C ILE A 91 31.81 -16.26 -6.76
N GLU A 92 33.08 -16.18 -6.35
CA GLU A 92 33.66 -14.99 -5.70
C GLU A 92 33.53 -13.75 -6.60
N ASP A 93 33.83 -13.84 -7.89
CA ASP A 93 33.67 -12.74 -8.84
C ASP A 93 32.20 -12.29 -8.98
N LEU A 94 31.27 -13.25 -9.01
CA LEU A 94 29.84 -12.97 -9.11
C LEU A 94 29.29 -12.36 -7.81
N GLU A 95 29.75 -12.81 -6.65
CA GLU A 95 29.42 -12.24 -5.35
C GLU A 95 29.94 -10.81 -5.22
N ALA A 96 31.18 -10.54 -5.68
CA ALA A 96 31.74 -9.19 -5.72
C ALA A 96 30.94 -8.27 -6.66
N GLN A 97 30.49 -8.77 -7.82
CA GLN A 97 29.63 -8.00 -8.73
C GLN A 97 28.25 -7.74 -8.11
N LEU A 98 27.64 -8.74 -7.45
CA LEU A 98 26.36 -8.59 -6.79
C LEU A 98 26.44 -7.55 -5.66
N ASN A 99 27.48 -7.62 -4.83
CA ASN A 99 27.73 -6.65 -3.76
C ASN A 99 27.96 -5.24 -4.33
N GLY A 100 28.74 -5.11 -5.41
CA GLY A 100 28.95 -3.81 -6.05
C GLY A 100 27.68 -3.21 -6.67
N VAL A 101 26.77 -4.03 -7.22
CA VAL A 101 25.45 -3.56 -7.68
C VAL A 101 24.56 -3.21 -6.48
N ASN A 102 24.56 -4.02 -5.43
CA ASN A 102 23.81 -3.74 -4.21
C ASN A 102 24.22 -2.41 -3.58
N ASP A 103 25.52 -2.13 -3.45
CA ASP A 103 26.04 -0.87 -2.91
C ASP A 103 25.64 0.34 -3.76
N ARG A 104 25.61 0.20 -5.09
CA ARG A 104 25.13 1.26 -5.99
C ARG A 104 23.64 1.52 -5.79
N VAL A 105 22.82 0.48 -5.77
CA VAL A 105 21.38 0.59 -5.57
C VAL A 105 21.08 1.18 -4.19
N GLU A 106 21.79 0.75 -3.15
CA GLU A 106 21.68 1.33 -1.81
C GLU A 106 22.11 2.81 -1.79
N GLY A 107 23.20 3.16 -2.48
CA GLY A 107 23.66 4.54 -2.61
C GLY A 107 22.63 5.43 -3.30
N GLU A 108 22.06 4.98 -4.42
CA GLU A 108 21.01 5.70 -5.15
C GLU A 108 19.72 5.82 -4.33
N ALA A 109 19.32 4.75 -3.63
CA ALA A 109 18.16 4.77 -2.74
C ALA A 109 18.36 5.77 -1.60
N ARG A 110 19.53 5.76 -0.93
CA ARG A 110 19.86 6.71 0.13
C ARG A 110 19.87 8.15 -0.39
N ALA A 111 20.46 8.41 -1.56
CA ALA A 111 20.48 9.74 -2.17
C ALA A 111 19.06 10.25 -2.53
N LYS A 112 18.20 9.39 -3.07
CA LYS A 112 16.79 9.74 -3.35
C LYS A 112 16.02 10.04 -2.06
N VAL A 113 16.22 9.24 -1.01
CA VAL A 113 15.60 9.47 0.31
C VAL A 113 16.07 10.80 0.90
N GLU A 114 17.37 11.08 0.87
CA GLU A 114 17.93 12.34 1.37
C GLU A 114 17.41 13.55 0.57
N GLN A 115 17.34 13.44 -0.76
CA GLN A 115 16.76 14.49 -1.60
C GLN A 115 15.29 14.74 -1.27
N LYS A 116 14.48 13.67 -1.11
CA LYS A 116 13.06 13.80 -0.75
C LYS A 116 12.89 14.36 0.66
N GLN A 117 13.74 13.96 1.61
CA GLN A 117 13.75 14.51 2.95
C GLN A 117 14.08 16.01 2.93
N ALA A 118 15.11 16.42 2.17
CA ALA A 118 15.46 17.83 2.02
C ALA A 118 14.36 18.65 1.35
N GLN A 119 13.71 18.11 0.31
CA GLN A 119 12.55 18.73 -0.33
C GLN A 119 11.38 18.88 0.64
N TRP A 120 11.09 17.84 1.44
CA TRP A 120 10.03 17.86 2.43
C TRP A 120 10.32 18.88 3.53
N VAL A 121 11.53 18.90 4.08
CA VAL A 121 11.95 19.89 5.09
C VAL A 121 11.87 21.31 4.52
N SER A 122 12.33 21.55 3.30
CA SER A 122 12.22 22.87 2.66
C SER A 122 10.77 23.29 2.42
N ALA A 123 9.91 22.36 2.01
CA ALA A 123 8.48 22.63 1.84
C ALA A 123 7.81 22.95 3.18
N GLN A 124 8.10 22.17 4.22
CA GLN A 124 7.59 22.43 5.58
C GLN A 124 8.06 23.78 6.10
N GLN A 125 9.34 24.11 5.92
CA GLN A 125 9.89 25.41 6.33
C GLN A 125 9.16 26.58 5.64
N LYS A 126 8.92 26.49 4.32
CA LYS A 126 8.13 27.51 3.60
C LYS A 126 6.69 27.61 4.10
N THR A 127 6.06 26.50 4.47
CA THR A 127 4.71 26.54 5.05
C THR A 127 4.71 27.20 6.42
N ILE A 128 5.71 26.92 7.27
CA ILE A 128 5.87 27.56 8.57
C ILE A 128 6.07 29.07 8.39
N GLU A 129 6.98 29.49 7.52
CA GLU A 129 7.21 30.90 7.20
C GLU A 129 5.93 31.58 6.69
N ALA A 130 5.12 30.91 5.86
CA ALA A 130 3.84 31.45 5.40
C ALA A 130 2.82 31.61 6.56
N TYR A 131 2.79 30.65 7.51
CA TYR A 131 1.96 30.76 8.70
C TYR A 131 2.44 31.89 9.63
N GLU A 132 3.75 32.05 9.83
CA GLU A 132 4.33 33.14 10.62
C GLU A 132 4.01 34.51 10.01
N MET A 133 4.13 34.67 8.69
CA MET A 133 3.76 35.91 8.00
C MET A 133 2.26 36.22 8.13
N ARG A 134 1.40 35.20 8.04
CA ARG A 134 -0.04 35.36 8.27
C ARG A 134 -0.37 35.73 9.71
N GLU A 135 0.32 35.13 10.67
CA GLU A 135 0.16 35.47 12.09
C GLU A 135 0.56 36.92 12.35
N GLN A 136 1.68 37.38 11.78
CA GLN A 136 2.11 38.77 11.89
C GLN A 136 1.09 39.76 11.31
N GLU A 137 0.50 39.45 10.16
CA GLU A 137 -0.56 40.25 9.55
C GLU A 137 -1.81 40.32 10.43
N LEU A 138 -2.26 39.17 10.96
CA LEU A 138 -3.40 39.14 11.89
C LEU A 138 -3.12 39.91 13.17
N LEU A 139 -1.91 39.80 13.73
CA LEU A 139 -1.48 40.58 14.89
C LEU A 139 -1.40 42.08 14.57
N HIS A 140 -1.07 42.46 13.33
CA HIS A 140 -1.09 43.85 12.89
C HIS A 140 -2.52 44.37 12.79
N GLN A 141 -3.44 43.61 12.20
CA GLN A 141 -4.86 43.96 12.12
C GLN A 141 -5.52 44.08 13.50
N ILE A 142 -5.19 43.17 14.44
CA ILE A 142 -5.64 43.27 15.84
C ILE A 142 -5.09 44.53 16.50
N ARG A 143 -3.81 44.87 16.25
CA ARG A 143 -3.22 46.12 16.78
C ARG A 143 -3.95 47.36 16.25
N LEU A 144 -4.18 47.44 14.95
CA LEU A 144 -4.93 48.54 14.34
C LEU A 144 -6.37 48.61 14.87
N GLY A 145 -7.04 47.47 15.00
CA GLY A 145 -8.38 47.38 15.59
C GLY A 145 -8.41 47.89 17.03
N ASN A 146 -7.43 47.52 17.86
CA ASN A 146 -7.30 48.00 19.23
C ASN A 146 -6.98 49.49 19.31
N GLU A 147 -6.14 50.02 18.42
CA GLU A 147 -5.87 51.46 18.33
C GLU A 147 -7.13 52.24 17.95
N ASN A 148 -7.91 51.74 16.98
CA ASN A 148 -9.19 52.35 16.62
C ASN A 148 -10.20 52.27 17.77
N ALA A 149 -10.29 51.14 18.48
CA ALA A 149 -11.14 51.01 19.66
C ALA A 149 -10.74 52.00 20.76
N ARG A 150 -9.44 52.17 21.01
CA ARG A 150 -8.92 53.19 21.94
C ARG A 150 -9.27 54.60 21.50
N ARG A 151 -9.15 54.94 20.21
CA ARG A 151 -9.55 56.24 19.66
C ARG A 151 -11.04 56.51 19.85
N VAL A 152 -11.89 55.54 19.50
CA VAL A 152 -13.33 55.66 19.72
C VAL A 152 -13.65 55.82 21.20
N GLN A 153 -12.95 55.11 22.08
CA GLN A 153 -13.14 55.27 23.53
C GLN A 153 -12.74 56.67 24.01
N THR A 154 -11.62 57.23 23.54
CA THR A 154 -11.25 58.62 23.87
C THR A 154 -12.26 59.62 23.33
N ASP A 155 -12.77 59.41 22.11
CA ASP A 155 -13.78 60.29 21.52
C ASP A 155 -15.10 60.23 22.31
N VAL A 156 -15.49 59.04 22.77
CA VAL A 156 -16.67 58.86 23.65
C VAL A 156 -16.46 59.57 24.99
N ASP A 157 -15.28 59.44 25.62
CA ASP A 157 -14.96 60.14 26.86
C ASP A 157 -15.01 61.66 26.68
N ASP A 158 -14.53 62.18 25.54
CA ASP A 158 -14.55 63.60 25.22
C ASP A 158 -15.97 64.11 24.92
N LEU A 159 -16.79 63.35 24.20
CA LEU A 159 -18.22 63.67 24.01
C LEU A 159 -18.99 63.64 25.32
N GLN A 160 -18.69 62.70 26.22
CA GLN A 160 -19.27 62.67 27.56
C GLN A 160 -18.86 63.90 28.38
N ARG A 161 -17.59 64.33 28.30
CA ARG A 161 -17.13 65.58 28.92
C ARG A 161 -17.90 66.79 28.38
N GLN A 162 -18.03 66.91 27.06
CA GLN A 162 -18.77 68.01 26.43
C GLN A 162 -20.25 68.01 26.83
N LEU A 163 -20.87 66.83 26.92
CA LEU A 163 -22.27 66.69 27.35
C LEU A 163 -22.46 67.12 28.81
N ASN A 164 -21.53 66.73 29.70
CA ASN A 164 -21.56 67.14 31.10
C ASN A 164 -21.32 68.65 31.27
N GLU A 165 -20.41 69.22 30.50
CA GLU A 165 -20.16 70.67 30.48
C GLU A 165 -21.40 71.44 29.99
N ALA A 166 -22.00 71.01 28.87
CA ALA A 166 -23.25 71.59 28.38
C ALA A 166 -24.40 71.45 29.39
N HIS A 167 -24.46 70.33 30.13
CA HIS A 167 -25.42 70.13 31.20
C HIS A 167 -25.20 71.12 32.36
N SER A 168 -23.95 71.31 32.79
CA SER A 168 -23.58 72.29 33.83
C SER A 168 -23.89 73.73 33.38
N GLN A 169 -23.62 74.07 32.12
CA GLN A 169 -23.98 75.37 31.54
C GLN A 169 -25.50 75.56 31.50
N LEU A 170 -26.27 74.54 31.12
CA LEU A 170 -27.73 74.59 31.15
C LEU A 170 -28.25 74.79 32.58
N GLU A 171 -27.67 74.09 33.56
CA GLU A 171 -28.05 74.21 34.97
C GLU A 171 -27.71 75.60 35.53
N SER A 172 -26.54 76.16 35.17
CA SER A 172 -26.18 77.53 35.55
C SER A 172 -27.11 78.56 34.92
N VAL A 173 -27.46 78.45 33.63
CA VAL A 173 -28.44 79.33 32.95
C VAL A 173 -29.84 79.18 33.57
N LYS A 174 -30.25 77.96 33.91
CA LYS A 174 -31.52 77.74 34.63
C LYS A 174 -31.52 78.41 35.99
N SER A 175 -30.42 78.31 36.73
CA SER A 175 -30.24 78.95 38.04
C SER A 175 -30.25 80.48 37.94
N THR A 176 -29.47 81.07 37.02
CA THR A 176 -29.48 82.53 36.81
C THR A 176 -30.85 83.02 36.35
N ARG A 177 -31.52 82.30 35.45
CA ARG A 177 -32.90 82.62 35.03
C ARG A 177 -33.90 82.50 36.18
N ALA A 178 -33.76 81.51 37.06
CA ALA A 178 -34.60 81.38 38.24
C ALA A 178 -34.40 82.58 39.19
N SER A 179 -33.15 83.01 39.42
CA SER A 179 -32.85 84.20 40.22
C SER A 179 -33.40 85.49 39.60
N VAL A 180 -33.27 85.68 38.28
CA VAL A 180 -33.88 86.83 37.58
C VAL A 180 -35.41 86.81 37.68
N ASN A 181 -36.04 85.63 37.55
CA ASN A 181 -37.48 85.50 37.74
C ASN A 181 -37.90 85.84 39.18
N GLU A 182 -37.12 85.43 40.18
CA GLU A 182 -37.36 85.77 41.59
C GLU A 182 -37.29 87.29 41.81
N MET A 183 -36.24 87.95 41.30
CA MET A 183 -36.13 89.42 41.33
C MET A 183 -37.30 90.11 40.61
N ALA A 184 -37.70 89.60 39.43
CA ALA A 184 -38.83 90.15 38.70
C ALA A 184 -40.16 89.96 39.46
N MET A 185 -40.32 88.85 40.18
CA MET A 185 -41.47 88.62 41.05
C MET A 185 -41.47 89.58 42.24
N GLU A 186 -40.32 89.81 42.87
CA GLU A 186 -40.16 90.82 43.94
C GLU A 186 -40.48 92.24 43.43
N ASP A 187 -40.01 92.62 42.24
CA ASP A 187 -40.32 93.91 41.62
C ASP A 187 -41.81 94.03 41.25
N ILE A 188 -42.44 92.96 40.76
CA ILE A 188 -43.89 92.91 40.56
C ILE A 188 -44.63 93.07 41.88
N GLU A 189 -44.17 92.43 42.96
CA GLU A 189 -44.77 92.59 44.29
C GLU A 189 -44.60 94.00 44.83
N ARG A 190 -43.43 94.61 44.65
CA ARG A 190 -43.13 96.00 45.00
C ARG A 190 -44.00 96.98 44.22
N THR A 191 -44.05 96.86 42.89
CA THR A 191 -44.91 97.69 42.05
C THR A 191 -46.39 97.46 42.34
N ARG A 192 -46.82 96.23 42.64
CA ARG A 192 -48.19 95.96 43.13
C ARG A 192 -48.45 96.66 44.48
N ALA A 193 -47.48 96.69 45.39
CA ALA A 193 -47.60 97.42 46.64
C ALA A 193 -47.70 98.93 46.40
N GLU A 194 -46.89 99.48 45.51
CA GLU A 194 -46.95 100.89 45.08
C GLU A 194 -48.27 101.22 44.38
N VAL A 195 -48.76 100.40 43.45
CA VAL A 195 -50.08 100.58 42.83
C VAL A 195 -51.18 100.54 43.89
N LYS A 196 -51.09 99.69 44.91
CA LYS A 196 -52.03 99.70 46.04
C LYS A 196 -51.95 101.01 46.83
N THR A 197 -50.76 101.58 47.06
CA THR A 197 -50.64 102.88 47.75
C THR A 197 -51.11 104.04 46.88
N TRP A 198 -50.78 104.05 45.58
CA TRP A 198 -51.28 105.02 44.61
C TRP A 198 -52.79 104.95 44.45
N ARG A 199 -53.40 103.77 44.36
CA ARG A 199 -54.87 103.63 44.35
C ARG A 199 -55.50 104.20 45.62
N ARG A 200 -54.89 104.01 46.79
CA ARG A 200 -55.35 104.67 48.04
C ARG A 200 -55.26 106.19 47.93
N ARG A 201 -54.14 106.73 47.44
CA ARG A 201 -53.95 108.17 47.22
C ARG A 201 -54.86 108.75 46.16
N CYS A 202 -55.14 108.04 45.05
CA CYS A 202 -56.10 108.47 44.04
C CYS A 202 -57.51 108.49 44.60
N ILE A 203 -57.91 107.54 45.44
CA ILE A 203 -59.19 107.61 46.16
C ILE A 203 -59.22 108.80 47.15
N GLU A 204 -58.09 109.15 47.78
CA GLU A 204 -57.97 110.37 48.60
C GLU A 204 -57.98 111.65 47.76
N LEU A 205 -57.36 111.64 46.57
CA LEU A 205 -57.31 112.76 45.65
C LEU A 205 -58.62 112.92 44.90
N GLU A 206 -59.37 111.89 44.52
CA GLU A 206 -60.75 112.03 44.02
C GLU A 206 -61.66 112.68 45.07
N LYS A 207 -61.41 112.42 46.37
CA LYS A 207 -62.07 113.16 47.46
C LYS A 207 -61.63 114.63 47.55
N LEU A 208 -60.44 114.99 47.06
CA LEU A 208 -59.88 116.35 47.06
C LEU A 208 -60.02 117.08 45.70
N ASN A 209 -60.23 116.37 44.60
CA ASN A 209 -60.32 116.88 43.22
C ASN A 209 -61.77 117.14 42.82
N VAL A 210 -62.75 116.68 43.62
CA VAL A 210 -64.08 117.31 43.70
C VAL A 210 -63.97 118.76 44.25
N SER A 211 -62.81 119.17 44.80
CA SER A 211 -62.59 120.51 45.38
C SER A 211 -61.47 121.33 44.74
N GLY A 212 -61.08 121.07 43.50
CA GLY A 212 -59.95 121.81 42.89
C GLY A 212 -59.85 121.69 41.38
N GLU A 213 -60.88 122.09 40.65
CA GLU A 213 -60.69 122.54 39.27
C GLU A 213 -60.02 123.91 39.31
N GLU A 214 -58.86 124.04 38.65
CA GLU A 214 -58.60 125.07 37.64
C GLU A 214 -57.12 125.11 37.27
N GLY A 215 -56.87 125.09 35.95
CA GLY A 215 -55.89 125.99 35.36
C GLY A 215 -54.57 125.40 34.91
N GLY A 216 -54.37 125.42 33.60
CA GLY A 216 -53.22 126.14 33.07
C GLY A 216 -52.26 125.33 32.21
N ASP A 217 -52.63 125.16 30.95
CA ASP A 217 -51.74 124.77 29.86
C ASP A 217 -50.91 125.99 29.39
N GLY A 218 -49.64 125.77 29.04
CA GLY A 218 -48.65 126.82 28.78
C GLY A 218 -47.47 126.33 27.94
N ALA A 219 -47.74 126.01 26.67
CA ALA A 219 -46.75 125.63 25.66
C ALA A 219 -46.11 126.87 25.01
N GLY A 220 -44.78 126.86 24.80
CA GLY A 220 -44.14 127.92 24.00
C GLY A 220 -42.61 127.95 23.86
N ALA A 221 -41.81 127.18 24.62
CA ALA A 221 -40.34 127.27 24.56
C ALA A 221 -39.60 125.94 24.25
N SER A 222 -40.34 124.85 24.05
CA SER A 222 -39.78 123.49 23.84
C SER A 222 -39.31 123.22 22.41
N ASP A 223 -39.78 123.97 21.41
CA ASP A 223 -39.73 123.55 20.01
C ASP A 223 -38.33 123.68 19.37
N ALA A 224 -37.49 124.63 19.81
CA ALA A 224 -36.12 124.80 19.27
C ALA A 224 -35.11 123.82 19.89
N VAL A 225 -35.23 123.55 21.19
CA VAL A 225 -34.42 122.52 21.89
C VAL A 225 -34.86 121.13 21.46
N GLY A 226 -36.16 120.92 21.27
CA GLY A 226 -36.73 119.69 20.70
C GLY A 226 -36.21 119.40 19.30
N ARG A 227 -36.11 120.39 18.40
CA ARG A 227 -35.55 120.18 17.04
C ARG A 227 -34.06 119.82 17.03
N SER A 228 -33.26 120.39 17.93
CA SER A 228 -31.83 120.04 18.07
C SER A 228 -31.66 118.66 18.72
N ALA A 229 -32.44 118.34 19.75
CA ALA A 229 -32.48 117.02 20.38
C ALA A 229 -32.95 115.93 19.41
N LEU A 230 -33.99 116.21 18.62
CA LEU A 230 -34.47 115.33 17.55
C LEU A 230 -33.45 115.17 16.43
N SER A 231 -32.69 116.22 16.08
CA SER A 231 -31.61 116.11 15.08
C SER A 231 -30.43 115.27 15.57
N ALA A 232 -30.07 115.39 16.86
CA ALA A 232 -29.04 114.55 17.46
C ALA A 232 -29.50 113.10 17.62
N GLU A 233 -30.78 112.89 17.95
CA GLU A 233 -31.38 111.57 18.02
C GLU A 233 -31.49 110.91 16.63
N LEU A 234 -31.84 111.68 15.59
CA LEU A 234 -31.83 111.19 14.21
C LEU A 234 -30.42 110.81 13.76
N ALA A 235 -29.40 111.62 14.06
CA ALA A 235 -28.01 111.28 13.75
C ALA A 235 -27.53 110.03 14.50
N ALA A 236 -27.93 109.85 15.77
CA ALA A 236 -27.63 108.64 16.53
C ALA A 236 -28.35 107.40 15.94
N ARG A 237 -29.60 107.57 15.51
CA ARG A 237 -30.38 106.51 14.84
C ARG A 237 -29.83 106.18 13.46
N ASP A 238 -29.33 107.15 12.70
CA ASP A 238 -28.67 106.91 11.40
C ASP A 238 -27.36 106.12 11.56
N VAL A 239 -26.60 106.37 12.63
CA VAL A 239 -25.41 105.57 12.98
C VAL A 239 -25.80 104.16 13.44
N GLU A 240 -26.87 104.02 14.21
CA GLU A 240 -27.40 102.70 14.61
C GLU A 240 -27.90 101.91 13.39
N VAL A 241 -28.60 102.56 12.46
CA VAL A 241 -29.06 101.96 11.20
C VAL A 241 -27.88 101.57 10.31
N SER A 242 -26.81 102.38 10.24
CA SER A 242 -25.62 102.01 9.47
C SER A 242 -24.92 100.80 10.11
N GLN A 243 -24.80 100.76 11.43
CA GLN A 243 -24.23 99.61 12.16
C GLN A 243 -25.05 98.34 11.96
N LEU A 244 -26.39 98.42 12.03
CA LEU A 244 -27.28 97.28 11.76
C LEU A 244 -27.17 96.84 10.30
N LYS A 245 -27.02 97.78 9.37
CA LYS A 245 -26.83 97.45 7.95
C LYS A 245 -25.49 96.74 7.72
N ASP A 246 -24.42 97.20 8.34
CA ASP A 246 -23.10 96.55 8.26
C ASP A 246 -23.14 95.15 8.90
N GLN A 247 -23.87 94.99 10.02
CA GLN A 247 -24.11 93.68 10.64
C GLN A 247 -24.92 92.76 9.73
N VAL A 248 -25.95 93.26 9.06
CA VAL A 248 -26.74 92.48 8.09
C VAL A 248 -25.88 92.06 6.92
N THR A 249 -25.07 92.96 6.34
CA THR A 249 -24.17 92.60 5.23
C THR A 249 -23.09 91.61 5.67
N ALA A 250 -22.56 91.73 6.88
CA ALA A 250 -21.60 90.77 7.43
C ALA A 250 -22.25 89.41 7.69
N LEU A 251 -23.49 89.37 8.17
CA LEU A 251 -24.26 88.13 8.35
C LEU A 251 -24.62 87.49 7.01
N GLU A 252 -24.98 88.27 5.99
CA GLU A 252 -25.23 87.80 4.63
C GLU A 252 -23.97 87.20 4.00
N GLU A 253 -22.80 87.82 4.19
CA GLU A 253 -21.52 87.27 3.73
C GLU A 253 -21.16 85.96 4.45
N VAL A 254 -21.34 85.90 5.77
CA VAL A 254 -21.10 84.66 6.55
C VAL A 254 -22.09 83.56 6.18
N LEU A 255 -23.36 83.88 5.94
CA LEU A 255 -24.35 82.91 5.47
C LEU A 255 -24.02 82.42 4.06
N GLY A 256 -23.66 83.31 3.14
CA GLY A 256 -23.22 82.94 1.80
C GLY A 256 -21.96 82.06 1.81
N GLY A 257 -21.01 82.35 2.70
CA GLY A 257 -19.83 81.51 2.93
C GLY A 257 -20.21 80.11 3.42
N LYS A 258 -21.09 80.01 4.43
CA LYS A 258 -21.60 78.73 4.93
C LYS A 258 -22.39 77.96 3.88
N ASP A 259 -23.21 78.62 3.07
CA ASP A 259 -23.95 77.96 1.99
C ASP A 259 -23.01 77.43 0.91
N GLN A 260 -21.95 78.17 0.57
CA GLN A 260 -20.93 77.70 -0.36
C GLN A 260 -20.12 76.53 0.22
N GLU A 261 -19.75 76.57 1.50
CA GLU A 261 -19.10 75.46 2.20
C GLU A 261 -19.99 74.22 2.20
N LYS A 262 -21.28 74.36 2.53
CA LYS A 262 -22.24 73.26 2.50
C LYS A 262 -22.48 72.74 1.09
N SER A 263 -22.50 73.61 0.08
CA SER A 263 -22.58 73.21 -1.32
C SER A 263 -21.33 72.42 -1.75
N ASN A 264 -20.14 72.82 -1.31
CA ASN A 264 -18.88 72.10 -1.60
C ASN A 264 -18.82 70.75 -0.86
N GLU A 265 -19.22 70.71 0.42
CA GLU A 265 -19.38 69.47 1.19
C GLU A 265 -20.39 68.53 0.51
N PHE A 266 -21.53 69.05 0.06
CA PHE A 266 -22.52 68.25 -0.65
C PHE A 266 -21.99 67.72 -1.99
N ALA A 267 -21.27 68.54 -2.76
CA ALA A 267 -20.66 68.11 -4.02
C ALA A 267 -19.60 67.02 -3.80
N THR A 268 -18.75 67.17 -2.78
CA THR A 268 -17.73 66.16 -2.43
C THR A 268 -18.35 64.87 -1.91
N LEU A 269 -19.37 64.95 -1.05
CA LEU A 269 -20.11 63.78 -0.57
C LEU A 269 -20.86 63.10 -1.72
N SER A 270 -21.51 63.86 -2.60
CA SER A 270 -22.21 63.31 -3.77
C SER A 270 -21.24 62.64 -4.74
N ALA A 271 -20.05 63.19 -4.96
CA ALA A 271 -19.00 62.57 -5.76
C ALA A 271 -18.47 61.28 -5.11
N SER A 272 -18.29 61.27 -3.78
CA SER A 272 -17.90 60.07 -3.03
C SER A 272 -18.96 58.98 -3.11
N ILE A 273 -20.24 59.33 -2.96
CA ILE A 273 -21.36 58.39 -3.13
C ILE A 273 -21.37 57.82 -4.55
N ALA A 274 -21.25 58.66 -5.57
CA ALA A 274 -21.19 58.19 -6.97
C ALA A 274 -20.01 57.25 -7.23
N SER A 275 -18.82 57.56 -6.68
CA SER A 275 -17.65 56.67 -6.75
C SER A 275 -17.90 55.34 -6.03
N LYS A 276 -18.52 55.37 -4.85
CA LYS A 276 -18.87 54.17 -4.10
C LYS A 276 -19.94 53.35 -4.81
N ASP A 277 -20.90 53.99 -5.47
CA ASP A 277 -21.91 53.30 -6.28
C ASP A 277 -21.28 52.63 -7.51
N THR A 278 -20.30 53.27 -8.16
CA THR A 278 -19.54 52.63 -9.24
C THR A 278 -18.70 51.45 -8.73
N GLU A 279 -18.02 51.61 -7.59
CA GLU A 279 -17.28 50.51 -6.94
C GLU A 279 -18.22 49.37 -6.55
N LEU A 280 -19.41 49.67 -6.02
CA LEU A 280 -20.42 48.66 -5.66
C LEU A 280 -20.99 47.96 -6.90
N LEU A 281 -21.19 48.66 -8.01
CA LEU A 281 -21.60 48.05 -9.28
C LEU A 281 -20.51 47.13 -9.85
N GLU A 282 -19.24 47.55 -9.78
CA GLU A 282 -18.10 46.71 -10.17
C GLU A 282 -17.94 45.51 -9.24
N LEU A 283 -18.09 45.68 -7.92
CA LEU A 283 -18.07 44.61 -6.94
C LEU A 283 -19.24 43.65 -7.13
N ARG A 284 -20.45 44.15 -7.40
CA ARG A 284 -21.60 43.28 -7.74
C ARG A 284 -21.39 42.54 -9.05
N GLY A 285 -20.85 43.21 -10.07
CA GLY A 285 -20.54 42.59 -11.35
C GLY A 285 -19.42 41.55 -11.26
N THR A 286 -18.44 41.74 -10.38
CA THR A 286 -17.45 40.70 -10.05
C THR A 286 -18.09 39.58 -9.24
N LEU A 287 -18.94 39.87 -8.25
CA LEU A 287 -19.67 38.86 -7.47
C LEU A 287 -20.58 37.98 -8.34
N GLU A 288 -21.20 38.55 -9.37
CA GLU A 288 -22.02 37.82 -10.35
C GLU A 288 -21.18 36.98 -11.32
N LYS A 289 -19.95 37.44 -11.62
CA LYS A 289 -18.96 36.66 -12.37
C LYS A 289 -18.24 35.61 -11.52
N LEU A 290 -18.28 35.75 -10.18
CA LEU A 290 -17.71 34.76 -9.29
C LEU A 290 -18.54 33.46 -9.40
N PRO A 291 -17.88 32.30 -9.46
CA PRO A 291 -18.57 31.03 -9.49
C PRO A 291 -19.55 30.94 -8.33
N THR A 292 -20.80 30.54 -8.61
CA THR A 292 -21.82 30.31 -7.58
C THR A 292 -21.28 29.35 -6.52
N VAL A 293 -21.73 29.45 -5.27
CA VAL A 293 -21.25 28.58 -4.17
C VAL A 293 -21.29 27.09 -4.55
N GLU A 294 -22.30 26.68 -5.33
CA GLU A 294 -22.38 25.33 -5.89
C GLU A 294 -21.26 25.00 -6.89
N GLN A 295 -20.86 25.95 -7.73
CA GLN A 295 -19.72 25.80 -8.66
C GLN A 295 -18.37 25.78 -7.92
N TYR A 296 -18.23 26.59 -6.87
CA TYR A 296 -17.05 26.54 -6.01
C TYR A 296 -16.99 25.24 -5.19
N GLU A 297 -18.11 24.76 -4.66
CA GLU A 297 -18.20 23.48 -3.97
C GLU A 297 -17.94 22.31 -4.92
N THR A 298 -18.43 22.37 -6.16
CA THR A 298 -18.13 21.34 -7.17
C THR A 298 -16.67 21.38 -7.57
N MET A 299 -16.06 22.55 -7.79
CA MET A 299 -14.61 22.68 -8.02
C MET A 299 -13.77 22.25 -6.81
N SER A 300 -14.21 22.56 -5.59
CA SER A 300 -13.53 22.16 -4.36
C SER A 300 -13.64 20.66 -4.12
N ARG A 301 -14.81 20.05 -4.36
CA ARG A 301 -14.97 18.58 -4.36
C ARG A 301 -14.17 17.94 -5.49
N GLN A 302 -14.08 18.56 -6.66
CA GLN A 302 -13.22 18.11 -7.76
C GLN A 302 -11.74 18.22 -7.38
N PHE A 303 -11.33 19.29 -6.69
CA PHE A 303 -9.96 19.47 -6.23
C PHE A 303 -9.61 18.52 -5.08
N GLU A 304 -10.53 18.29 -4.14
CA GLU A 304 -10.37 17.35 -3.03
C GLU A 304 -10.35 15.90 -3.54
N THR A 305 -11.15 15.59 -4.57
CA THR A 305 -11.07 14.29 -5.25
C THR A 305 -9.78 14.15 -6.05
N LEU A 306 -9.28 15.18 -6.73
CA LEU A 306 -7.98 15.19 -7.38
C LEU A 306 -6.82 15.09 -6.38
N GLN A 307 -6.90 15.78 -5.25
CA GLN A 307 -5.92 15.72 -4.17
C GLN A 307 -5.91 14.33 -3.53
N SER A 308 -7.08 13.75 -3.26
CA SER A 308 -7.18 12.37 -2.79
C SER A 308 -6.61 11.40 -3.82
N PHE A 309 -6.78 11.68 -5.11
CA PHE A 309 -6.22 10.88 -6.20
C PHE A 309 -4.69 11.04 -6.25
N GLN A 310 -4.14 12.25 -6.08
CA GLN A 310 -2.71 12.51 -6.08
C GLN A 310 -2.01 11.91 -4.85
N LEU A 311 -2.69 11.86 -3.70
CA LEU A 311 -2.22 11.09 -2.55
C LEU A 311 -2.29 9.56 -2.80
N LEU A 312 -3.30 9.06 -3.51
CA LEU A 312 -3.44 7.65 -3.88
C LEU A 312 -2.51 7.21 -5.03
N GLU A 313 -2.14 8.13 -5.91
CA GLU A 313 -1.18 7.95 -7.00
C GLU A 313 0.24 7.95 -6.44
N ASN A 314 0.55 8.80 -5.44
CA ASN A 314 1.79 8.71 -4.67
C ASN A 314 1.94 7.40 -3.88
N GLU A 315 0.84 6.70 -3.55
CA GLU A 315 0.88 5.36 -2.95
C GLU A 315 0.96 4.22 -4.00
N ARG A 316 0.60 4.47 -5.26
CA ARG A 316 0.70 3.49 -6.37
C ARG A 316 2.00 3.61 -7.16
N ASP A 317 2.61 4.79 -7.22
CA ASP A 317 3.85 5.04 -7.97
C ASP A 317 5.14 4.66 -7.22
N ALA A 318 5.03 3.96 -6.09
CA ALA A 318 6.15 3.18 -5.56
C ALA A 318 6.36 1.85 -6.34
N GLY A 319 5.57 1.59 -7.39
CA GLY A 319 5.78 0.46 -8.29
C GLY A 319 5.11 0.66 -9.64
N ASP A 320 5.93 1.03 -10.63
CA ASP A 320 5.78 0.66 -12.04
C ASP A 320 4.74 1.44 -12.88
N THR A 321 5.18 2.51 -13.55
CA THR A 321 5.37 2.58 -15.03
C THR A 321 5.33 4.02 -15.55
N GLY A 322 6.31 4.36 -16.40
CA GLY A 322 6.36 5.62 -17.14
C GLY A 322 5.48 5.63 -18.40
N GLY A 323 4.87 6.78 -18.64
CA GLY A 323 4.81 7.52 -19.90
C GLY A 323 4.27 6.87 -21.18
N ALA A 324 3.22 7.47 -21.75
CA ALA A 324 3.25 8.04 -23.11
C ALA A 324 1.97 8.83 -23.43
N GLU A 325 2.16 10.04 -23.95
CA GLU A 325 1.15 10.96 -24.49
C GLU A 325 0.90 10.75 -26.01
N GLY A 326 -0.24 11.30 -26.47
CA GLY A 326 -0.55 11.71 -27.87
C GLY A 326 -1.33 10.68 -28.70
N ASP A 327 -2.37 10.98 -29.49
CA ASP A 327 -3.19 12.17 -29.80
C ASP A 327 -4.41 11.66 -30.59
N THR A 328 -5.59 12.29 -30.47
CA THR A 328 -6.51 12.57 -31.60
C THR A 328 -7.73 13.39 -31.16
N GLU A 329 -7.88 14.56 -31.77
CA GLU A 329 -9.08 15.41 -31.74
C GLU A 329 -10.27 14.70 -32.40
N ASP A 330 -11.43 14.71 -31.72
CA ASP A 330 -12.68 15.19 -32.34
C ASP A 330 -13.78 15.43 -31.28
N SER A 331 -14.19 16.69 -31.18
CA SER A 331 -15.57 17.16 -30.96
C SER A 331 -16.50 16.39 -29.99
N ILE A 332 -16.64 16.93 -28.76
CA ILE A 332 -17.89 17.47 -28.15
C ILE A 332 -17.61 17.70 -26.66
N THR A 333 -17.71 18.96 -26.23
CA THR A 333 -17.75 19.48 -24.84
C THR A 333 -17.57 18.45 -23.71
N PRO A 334 -16.47 18.48 -22.93
CA PRO A 334 -16.26 17.51 -21.87
C PRO A 334 -17.20 17.84 -20.72
N LYS A 335 -18.29 17.07 -20.57
CA LYS A 335 -19.03 17.03 -19.31
C LYS A 335 -18.09 16.43 -18.28
N VAL A 336 -17.59 17.26 -17.37
CA VAL A 336 -16.69 16.89 -16.26
C VAL A 336 -17.25 15.74 -15.39
N GLY A 337 -18.56 15.47 -15.48
CA GLY A 337 -19.20 14.28 -14.91
C GLY A 337 -18.73 12.95 -15.49
N ASP A 338 -18.50 12.85 -16.82
CA ASP A 338 -18.18 11.58 -17.48
C ASP A 338 -16.75 11.10 -17.16
N THR A 339 -15.83 12.02 -16.85
CA THR A 339 -14.46 11.68 -16.44
C THR A 339 -14.39 11.23 -14.98
N LEU A 340 -15.18 11.86 -14.10
CA LEU A 340 -15.35 11.44 -12.71
C LEU A 340 -16.06 10.09 -12.62
N GLU A 341 -17.13 9.91 -13.38
CA GLU A 341 -17.89 8.66 -13.45
C GLU A 341 -17.01 7.50 -13.96
N LYS A 342 -16.23 7.73 -15.03
CA LYS A 342 -15.27 6.73 -15.53
C LYS A 342 -14.20 6.35 -14.49
N ARG A 343 -13.70 7.32 -13.70
CA ARG A 343 -12.71 7.05 -12.63
C ARG A 343 -13.32 6.38 -11.40
N LEU A 344 -14.53 6.78 -11.00
CA LEU A 344 -15.28 6.12 -9.94
C LEU A 344 -15.60 4.67 -10.31
N LEU A 345 -16.01 4.42 -11.56
CA LEU A 345 -16.20 3.07 -12.09
C LEU A 345 -14.89 2.26 -12.08
N GLY A 346 -13.75 2.90 -12.39
CA GLY A 346 -12.43 2.26 -12.30
C GLY A 346 -12.06 1.88 -10.85
N LYS A 347 -12.35 2.75 -9.88
CA LYS A 347 -12.08 2.49 -8.46
C LYS A 347 -13.05 1.45 -7.88
N VAL A 348 -14.32 1.48 -8.25
CA VAL A 348 -15.32 0.45 -7.91
C VAL A 348 -14.86 -0.91 -8.44
N LYS A 349 -14.49 -1.01 -9.72
CA LYS A 349 -13.95 -2.27 -10.28
C LYS A 349 -12.66 -2.72 -9.60
N SER A 350 -11.77 -1.80 -9.24
CA SER A 350 -10.56 -2.13 -8.49
C SER A 350 -10.86 -2.61 -7.07
N LEU A 351 -11.82 -2.02 -6.39
CA LEU A 351 -12.26 -2.42 -5.05
C LEU A 351 -13.00 -3.77 -5.10
N GLU A 352 -13.86 -3.98 -6.09
CA GLU A 352 -14.47 -5.28 -6.38
C GLU A 352 -13.42 -6.35 -6.66
N GLY A 353 -12.38 -6.02 -7.44
CA GLY A 353 -11.22 -6.88 -7.68
C GLY A 353 -10.44 -7.22 -6.40
N ARG A 354 -10.27 -6.26 -5.48
CA ARG A 354 -9.64 -6.51 -4.17
C ARG A 354 -10.54 -7.36 -3.28
N LEU A 355 -11.84 -7.10 -3.28
CA LEU A 355 -12.81 -7.81 -2.46
C LEU A 355 -12.95 -9.27 -2.91
N THR A 356 -12.95 -9.53 -4.23
CA THR A 356 -12.91 -10.88 -4.78
C THR A 356 -11.63 -11.62 -4.44
N ARG A 357 -10.45 -10.96 -4.55
CA ARG A 357 -9.18 -11.56 -4.10
C ARG A 357 -9.19 -11.90 -2.61
N LEU A 358 -9.63 -10.97 -1.77
CA LEU A 358 -9.74 -11.20 -0.33
C LEU A 358 -10.73 -12.32 0.01
N ARG A 359 -11.82 -12.48 -0.75
CA ARG A 359 -12.75 -13.62 -0.60
C ARG A 359 -12.11 -14.95 -0.99
N VAL A 360 -11.32 -14.98 -2.06
CA VAL A 360 -10.57 -16.18 -2.47
C VAL A 360 -9.51 -16.52 -1.42
N GLU A 361 -8.75 -15.53 -0.97
CA GLU A 361 -7.76 -15.71 0.10
C GLU A 361 -8.41 -16.21 1.39
N LEU A 362 -9.55 -15.65 1.79
CA LEU A 362 -10.31 -16.13 2.95
C LEU A 362 -10.75 -17.59 2.76
N GLY A 363 -11.28 -17.95 1.58
CA GLY A 363 -11.64 -19.32 1.25
C GLY A 363 -10.45 -20.29 1.28
N ASP A 364 -9.28 -19.87 0.79
CA ASP A 364 -8.04 -20.66 0.85
C ASP A 364 -7.51 -20.79 2.29
N ARG A 365 -7.69 -19.76 3.13
CA ARG A 365 -7.36 -19.87 4.57
C ARG A 365 -8.32 -20.80 5.29
N ASP A 366 -9.61 -20.72 5.00
CA ASP A 366 -10.63 -21.60 5.58
C ASP A 366 -10.38 -23.05 5.17
N SER A 367 -10.09 -23.32 3.90
CA SER A 367 -9.72 -24.67 3.45
C SER A 367 -8.46 -25.14 4.18
N ARG A 368 -7.45 -24.28 4.35
CA ARG A 368 -6.24 -24.64 5.10
C ARG A 368 -6.51 -24.93 6.57
N VAL A 369 -7.41 -24.18 7.21
CA VAL A 369 -7.84 -24.46 8.59
C VAL A 369 -8.56 -25.80 8.66
N THR A 370 -9.45 -26.11 7.71
CA THR A 370 -10.12 -27.43 7.70
C THR A 370 -9.16 -28.60 7.48
N GLU A 371 -8.14 -28.45 6.63
CA GLU A 371 -7.08 -29.45 6.44
C GLU A 371 -6.25 -29.64 7.73
N LEU A 372 -5.87 -28.56 8.40
CA LEU A 372 -5.12 -28.62 9.66
C LEU A 372 -5.94 -29.30 10.75
N LEU A 373 -7.23 -28.98 10.87
CA LEU A 373 -8.14 -29.64 11.81
C LEU A 373 -8.30 -31.14 11.49
N ALA A 374 -8.36 -31.52 10.22
CA ALA A 374 -8.42 -32.92 9.81
C ALA A 374 -7.12 -33.67 10.18
N MET A 375 -5.95 -33.04 9.98
CA MET A 375 -4.67 -33.61 10.40
C MET A 375 -4.57 -33.76 11.92
N VAL A 376 -5.01 -32.76 12.69
CA VAL A 376 -5.05 -32.85 14.16
C VAL A 376 -5.92 -34.02 14.60
N ARG A 377 -7.13 -34.19 14.03
CA ARG A 377 -7.98 -35.35 14.32
C ARG A 377 -7.31 -36.69 14.00
N SER A 378 -6.60 -36.77 12.87
CA SER A 378 -5.88 -38.00 12.50
C SER A 378 -4.73 -38.31 13.46
N PHE A 379 -4.04 -37.28 13.98
CA PHE A 379 -3.01 -37.48 15.00
C PHE A 379 -3.62 -37.86 16.35
N GLU A 380 -4.77 -37.29 16.73
CA GLU A 380 -5.51 -37.71 17.93
C GLU A 380 -5.95 -39.17 17.84
N GLU A 381 -6.42 -39.62 16.68
CA GLU A 381 -6.77 -41.02 16.42
C GLU A 381 -5.54 -41.93 16.50
N GLN A 382 -4.42 -41.58 15.86
CA GLN A 382 -3.16 -42.33 15.95
C GLN A 382 -2.64 -42.41 17.39
N VAL A 383 -2.74 -41.33 18.17
CA VAL A 383 -2.39 -41.33 19.59
C VAL A 383 -3.33 -42.23 20.38
N GLY A 384 -4.63 -42.24 20.06
CA GLY A 384 -5.61 -43.18 20.63
C GLY A 384 -5.25 -44.64 20.35
N ASP A 385 -4.93 -44.96 19.10
CA ASP A 385 -4.52 -46.29 18.68
C ASP A 385 -3.23 -46.73 19.37
N GLN A 386 -2.22 -45.86 19.42
CA GLN A 386 -0.97 -46.10 20.14
C GLN A 386 -1.21 -46.36 21.63
N LYS A 387 -2.05 -45.54 22.29
CA LYS A 387 -2.41 -45.77 23.69
C LYS A 387 -3.13 -47.11 23.87
N SER A 388 -4.03 -47.49 22.96
CA SER A 388 -4.72 -48.78 23.03
C SER A 388 -3.76 -49.95 22.83
N LEU A 389 -2.79 -49.82 21.93
CA LEU A 389 -1.76 -50.82 21.67
C LEU A 389 -0.82 -50.96 22.88
N ILE A 390 -0.39 -49.84 23.46
CA ILE A 390 0.40 -49.82 24.68
C ILE A 390 -0.37 -50.51 25.80
N SER A 391 -1.65 -50.19 26.02
CA SER A 391 -2.50 -50.87 27.01
C SER A 391 -2.56 -52.38 26.77
N LYS A 392 -2.72 -52.83 25.51
CA LYS A 392 -2.72 -54.26 25.15
C LYS A 392 -1.36 -54.92 25.38
N LEU A 393 -0.27 -54.21 25.10
CA LEU A 393 1.09 -54.70 25.34
C LEU A 393 1.39 -54.76 26.84
N GLU A 394 0.94 -53.78 27.61
CA GLU A 394 1.03 -53.76 29.07
C GLU A 394 0.20 -54.89 29.69
N GLU A 395 -1.01 -55.14 29.21
CA GLU A 395 -1.83 -56.30 29.60
C GLU A 395 -1.18 -57.62 29.21
N GLY A 396 -0.61 -57.72 28.00
CA GLY A 396 0.10 -58.91 27.53
C GLY A 396 1.39 -59.18 28.31
N ILE A 397 2.17 -58.13 28.62
CA ILE A 397 3.33 -58.21 29.50
C ILE A 397 2.89 -58.60 30.91
N ASN A 398 1.81 -58.03 31.44
CA ASN A 398 1.25 -58.41 32.75
C ASN A 398 0.76 -59.86 32.78
N ALA A 399 0.18 -60.38 31.70
CA ALA A 399 -0.20 -61.79 31.58
C ALA A 399 1.05 -62.70 31.53
N MET A 400 2.07 -62.31 30.77
CA MET A 400 3.31 -63.07 30.61
C MET A 400 4.20 -63.01 31.86
N THR A 401 4.23 -61.87 32.55
CA THR A 401 4.84 -61.74 33.88
C THR A 401 3.98 -62.39 34.96
N GLY A 402 2.67 -62.52 34.79
CA GLY A 402 1.79 -63.32 35.64
C GLY A 402 2.14 -64.81 35.57
N ASP A 403 2.34 -65.35 34.37
CA ASP A 403 2.72 -66.75 34.14
C ASP A 403 4.18 -67.04 34.55
N HIS A 404 5.10 -66.09 34.35
CA HIS A 404 6.51 -66.23 34.80
C HIS A 404 6.75 -65.86 36.28
N ALA A 405 5.83 -65.13 36.94
CA ALA A 405 5.84 -64.91 38.38
C ALA A 405 5.26 -66.09 39.19
N GLY A 406 4.78 -67.15 38.52
CA GLY A 406 4.32 -68.38 39.16
C GLY A 406 5.42 -69.27 39.76
N VAL A 407 6.71 -69.01 39.47
CA VAL A 407 7.81 -69.90 39.92
C VAL A 407 8.87 -69.20 40.78
N HIS A 408 8.88 -67.86 40.89
CA HIS A 408 9.92 -67.15 41.66
C HIS A 408 9.47 -65.98 42.56
N SER A 409 8.19 -65.89 42.95
CA SER A 409 7.75 -64.91 43.97
C SER A 409 6.78 -65.44 45.05
N LEU A 410 6.83 -66.73 45.40
CA LEU A 410 6.48 -67.12 46.76
C LEU A 410 7.53 -66.51 47.69
N LYS A 411 7.10 -65.58 48.56
CA LYS A 411 7.88 -64.90 49.63
C LYS A 411 8.41 -63.49 49.32
N ARG A 412 7.53 -62.59 48.86
CA ARG A 412 7.44 -61.18 49.35
C ARG A 412 6.36 -60.39 48.60
N ARG A 413 5.10 -60.53 49.01
CA ARG A 413 4.03 -59.51 48.86
C ARG A 413 2.72 -60.00 49.49
N ALA A 414 2.82 -60.41 50.75
CA ALA A 414 1.69 -60.44 51.68
C ALA A 414 1.87 -59.27 52.65
N ALA A 415 1.75 -58.04 52.15
CA ALA A 415 1.72 -56.80 52.94
C ALA A 415 1.55 -55.59 52.00
N ALA A 416 0.39 -55.46 51.36
CA ALA A 416 -0.14 -54.20 50.81
C ALA A 416 -1.55 -54.45 50.27
N ALA A 417 -2.43 -54.99 51.11
CA ALA A 417 -3.84 -54.73 50.98
C ALA A 417 -4.08 -53.43 51.76
N SER A 418 -4.53 -52.37 51.09
CA SER A 418 -5.56 -51.46 51.59
C SER A 418 -5.69 -50.23 50.67
N ILE A 419 -6.96 -49.87 50.43
CA ILE A 419 -7.48 -48.57 49.98
C ILE A 419 -7.46 -48.29 48.47
N GLY A 420 -8.66 -48.22 47.88
CA GLY A 420 -8.92 -47.35 46.73
C GLY A 420 -9.92 -47.88 45.71
N ASP A 421 -11.20 -47.95 46.09
CA ASP A 421 -12.33 -47.93 45.16
C ASP A 421 -12.16 -46.82 44.11
N LEU A 422 -12.56 -47.09 42.86
CA LEU A 422 -13.58 -46.34 42.12
C LEU A 422 -13.77 -46.92 40.70
N ASN A 423 -14.96 -47.48 40.48
CA ASN A 423 -15.54 -47.87 39.19
C ASN A 423 -15.71 -46.64 38.27
N PRO A 424 -15.61 -46.81 36.93
CA PRO A 424 -16.79 -46.53 36.13
C PRO A 424 -16.91 -47.47 34.91
N ALA A 425 -17.97 -48.27 34.90
CA ALA A 425 -18.51 -48.84 33.68
C ALA A 425 -20.02 -48.97 33.84
N VAL A 426 -20.78 -48.47 32.86
CA VAL A 426 -21.88 -49.18 32.19
C VAL A 426 -22.67 -48.21 31.28
N SER A 427 -22.70 -48.60 30.01
CA SER A 427 -23.74 -48.45 28.98
C SER A 427 -24.18 -47.07 28.49
N LEU A 428 -23.72 -46.74 27.27
CA LEU A 428 -24.40 -45.87 26.32
C LEU A 428 -24.62 -46.63 25.00
N GLU A 429 -25.68 -47.44 24.97
CA GLU A 429 -26.18 -48.14 23.77
C GLU A 429 -27.69 -48.33 23.92
N ALA A 430 -28.49 -47.37 23.45
CA ALA A 430 -29.90 -47.58 23.10
C ALA A 430 -30.50 -46.33 22.43
N LEU A 431 -31.22 -46.58 21.33
CA LEU A 431 -32.25 -45.74 20.69
C LEU A 431 -31.83 -44.82 19.53
N LYS A 432 -31.86 -45.44 18.35
CA LYS A 432 -32.31 -44.86 17.08
C LYS A 432 -33.83 -44.57 17.11
N GLN A 433 -34.24 -43.69 16.18
CA GLN A 433 -35.60 -43.41 15.68
C GLN A 433 -36.51 -42.52 16.53
N GLU A 434 -36.82 -41.32 16.03
CA GLU A 434 -38.16 -41.05 15.47
C GLU A 434 -38.19 -39.73 14.65
N GLU A 435 -38.60 -39.86 13.39
CA GLU A 435 -39.23 -38.83 12.56
C GLU A 435 -40.68 -38.59 13.04
N LYS A 436 -41.15 -37.33 13.05
CA LYS A 436 -42.40 -36.89 12.37
C LYS A 436 -42.82 -35.47 12.73
N ASP A 437 -42.94 -34.65 11.68
CA ASP A 437 -44.12 -33.89 11.23
C ASP A 437 -45.08 -33.22 12.24
N ALA A 438 -45.30 -31.91 12.03
CA ALA A 438 -46.59 -31.21 11.86
C ALA A 438 -46.40 -29.71 12.22
N ASP A 439 -46.39 -28.77 11.28
CA ASP A 439 -47.47 -28.24 10.42
C ASP A 439 -48.40 -27.20 11.10
N SER A 440 -48.46 -26.06 10.41
CA SER A 440 -49.55 -25.10 10.25
C SER A 440 -50.34 -24.53 11.44
N SER A 441 -50.27 -23.19 11.53
CA SER A 441 -51.40 -22.29 11.27
C SER A 441 -52.72 -22.58 11.98
N TRP A 442 -53.02 -21.80 13.03
CA TRP A 442 -54.39 -21.45 13.39
C TRP A 442 -54.50 -19.97 13.74
N ASP A 443 -55.43 -19.34 13.02
CA ASP A 443 -55.88 -17.96 13.03
C ASP A 443 -57.23 -17.89 13.79
N TRP A 444 -57.55 -16.67 14.26
CA TRP A 444 -58.79 -16.18 14.89
C TRP A 444 -58.98 -16.28 16.41
N GLY A 445 -58.97 -15.08 17.02
CA GLY A 445 -59.95 -14.73 18.05
C GLY A 445 -59.44 -13.78 19.13
N GLU A 446 -59.59 -12.47 18.93
CA GLU A 446 -60.25 -11.51 19.86
C GLU A 446 -59.79 -10.07 19.63
N LYS A 447 -60.55 -9.39 18.76
CA LYS A 447 -60.74 -7.93 18.86
C LYS A 447 -61.63 -7.68 20.07
N HIS A 448 -61.11 -7.00 21.09
CA HIS A 448 -61.80 -5.95 21.88
C HIS A 448 -61.01 -5.48 23.12
N GLN A 449 -59.71 -5.78 23.23
CA GLN A 449 -58.88 -5.26 24.33
C GLN A 449 -57.49 -4.79 23.87
N ALA A 450 -57.42 -4.12 22.71
CA ALA A 450 -56.16 -3.57 22.17
C ALA A 450 -56.28 -2.13 21.62
N GLU A 451 -57.41 -1.45 21.82
CA GLU A 451 -57.58 -0.06 21.37
C GLU A 451 -57.12 0.98 22.42
N GLY A 452 -56.94 0.58 23.68
CA GLY A 452 -56.42 1.43 24.76
C GLY A 452 -54.89 1.52 24.86
N LEU A 453 -54.15 0.70 24.10
CA LEU A 453 -52.68 0.68 24.09
C LEU A 453 -52.06 1.10 22.74
N GLN A 454 -52.85 1.21 21.66
CA GLN A 454 -52.36 1.62 20.34
C GLN A 454 -52.22 3.13 20.13
N ASN A 455 -52.72 3.97 21.03
CA ASN A 455 -52.53 5.42 20.96
C ASN A 455 -51.38 5.95 21.84
N ILE A 456 -50.72 5.09 22.62
CA ILE A 456 -49.56 5.45 23.46
C ILE A 456 -48.24 4.87 22.88
N ILE A 457 -48.32 3.97 21.91
CA ILE A 457 -47.17 3.40 21.17
C ILE A 457 -47.17 3.89 19.71
N ARG A 458 -47.54 5.16 19.49
CA ARG A 458 -47.55 5.79 18.16
C ARG A 458 -46.52 6.91 17.98
N GLU A 459 -45.66 7.14 18.96
CA GLU A 459 -44.59 8.13 18.86
C GLU A 459 -43.18 7.53 18.77
N GLU A 460 -43.03 6.20 18.87
CA GLU A 460 -41.74 5.56 18.59
C GLU A 460 -41.91 4.36 17.66
N PRO A 461 -41.15 4.28 16.54
CA PRO A 461 -41.19 3.13 15.65
C PRO A 461 -40.76 1.89 16.43
N SER A 462 -41.63 0.88 16.47
CA SER A 462 -41.31 -0.44 17.01
C SER A 462 -40.01 -0.93 16.37
N MET A 463 -39.04 -1.31 17.18
CA MET A 463 -37.71 -1.78 16.75
C MET A 463 -37.81 -2.86 15.66
N LEU A 464 -38.87 -3.67 15.67
CA LEU A 464 -39.13 -4.70 14.67
C LEU A 464 -39.51 -4.13 13.29
N ASP A 465 -40.20 -2.99 13.23
CA ASP A 465 -40.53 -2.31 11.96
C ASP A 465 -39.29 -1.66 11.34
N ILE A 466 -38.38 -1.14 12.18
CA ILE A 466 -37.08 -0.67 11.74
C ILE A 466 -36.25 -1.82 11.18
N VAL A 467 -36.22 -2.98 11.87
CA VAL A 467 -35.48 -4.16 11.41
C VAL A 467 -36.09 -4.74 10.14
N ALA A 468 -37.42 -4.76 10.00
CA ALA A 468 -38.10 -5.17 8.78
C ALA A 468 -37.77 -4.22 7.60
N GLY A 469 -37.81 -2.91 7.84
CA GLY A 469 -37.43 -1.91 6.83
C GLY A 469 -35.95 -1.99 6.44
N GLN A 470 -35.06 -2.26 7.40
CA GLN A 470 -33.65 -2.52 7.12
C GLN A 470 -33.48 -3.77 6.26
N ARG A 471 -34.10 -4.88 6.63
CA ARG A 471 -34.07 -6.14 5.88
C ARG A 471 -34.57 -5.97 4.44
N ASP A 472 -35.65 -5.24 4.25
CA ASP A 472 -36.25 -5.07 2.92
C ASP A 472 -35.40 -4.13 2.04
N ARG A 473 -34.74 -3.12 2.63
CA ARG A 473 -33.71 -2.32 1.94
C ARG A 473 -32.50 -3.16 1.56
N PHE A 474 -32.04 -4.07 2.44
CA PHE A 474 -30.95 -4.98 2.13
C PHE A 474 -31.32 -5.94 1.00
N ARG A 475 -32.55 -6.45 0.96
CA ARG A 475 -33.03 -7.29 -0.14
C ARG A 475 -33.11 -6.52 -1.46
N ALA A 476 -33.63 -5.29 -1.45
CA ALA A 476 -33.65 -4.45 -2.64
C ALA A 476 -32.23 -4.18 -3.17
N ARG A 477 -31.30 -3.85 -2.26
CA ARG A 477 -29.89 -3.64 -2.62
C ARG A 477 -29.20 -4.92 -3.10
N LEU A 478 -29.55 -6.09 -2.54
CA LEU A 478 -29.05 -7.38 -3.02
C LEU A 478 -29.56 -7.69 -4.43
N MET A 479 -30.85 -7.47 -4.71
CA MET A 479 -31.39 -7.66 -6.06
C MET A 479 -30.76 -6.72 -7.08
N GLU A 480 -30.56 -5.44 -6.72
CA GLU A 480 -29.88 -4.46 -7.57
C GLU A 480 -28.42 -4.87 -7.84
N LEU A 481 -27.70 -5.30 -6.80
CA LEU A 481 -26.33 -5.81 -6.92
C LEU A 481 -26.25 -7.08 -7.77
N GLU A 482 -27.21 -7.99 -7.66
CA GLU A 482 -27.29 -9.20 -8.48
C GLU A 482 -27.55 -8.85 -9.96
N GLU A 483 -28.42 -7.88 -10.23
CA GLU A 483 -28.69 -7.42 -11.60
C GLU A 483 -27.48 -6.71 -12.21
N ASP A 484 -26.79 -5.87 -11.45
CA ASP A 484 -25.57 -5.20 -11.88
C ASP A 484 -24.44 -6.19 -12.11
N ASN A 485 -24.31 -7.22 -11.26
CA ASN A 485 -23.34 -8.29 -11.45
C ASN A 485 -23.64 -9.07 -12.74
N ARG A 486 -24.91 -9.36 -13.02
CA ARG A 486 -25.33 -9.98 -14.29
C ARG A 486 -24.97 -9.10 -15.49
N LYS A 487 -25.20 -7.79 -15.43
CA LYS A 487 -24.84 -6.84 -16.50
C LYS A 487 -23.32 -6.73 -16.70
N LEU A 488 -22.54 -6.75 -15.61
CA LEU A 488 -21.09 -6.72 -15.67
C LEU A 488 -20.53 -8.01 -16.30
N LEU A 489 -21.06 -9.18 -15.94
CA LEU A 489 -20.68 -10.46 -16.56
C LEU A 489 -20.98 -10.46 -18.08
N GLU A 490 -22.16 -9.99 -18.49
CA GLU A 490 -22.50 -9.87 -19.92
C GLU A 490 -21.55 -8.91 -20.66
N ARG A 491 -21.13 -7.81 -20.01
CA ARG A 491 -20.16 -6.87 -20.60
C ARG A 491 -18.76 -7.46 -20.69
N ILE A 492 -18.34 -8.25 -19.71
CA ILE A 492 -17.06 -8.97 -19.75
C ILE A 492 -17.07 -9.94 -20.91
N GLU A 493 -18.13 -10.74 -21.08
CA GLU A 493 -18.27 -11.68 -22.18
C GLU A 493 -18.15 -10.98 -23.54
N LYS A 494 -18.88 -9.87 -23.74
CA LYS A 494 -18.78 -9.04 -24.96
C LYS A 494 -17.36 -8.54 -25.20
N LEU A 495 -16.72 -7.93 -24.20
CA LEU A 495 -15.35 -7.42 -24.32
C LEU A 495 -14.33 -8.53 -24.59
N THR A 496 -14.51 -9.73 -24.02
CA THR A 496 -13.65 -10.87 -24.32
C THR A 496 -13.81 -11.34 -25.76
N SER A 497 -15.06 -11.37 -26.27
CA SER A 497 -15.31 -11.72 -27.67
C SER A 497 -14.74 -10.68 -28.64
N ASP A 498 -14.79 -9.39 -28.30
CA ASP A 498 -14.21 -8.29 -29.09
C ASP A 498 -12.67 -8.32 -29.05
N LEU A 499 -12.07 -8.65 -27.90
CA LEU A 499 -10.62 -8.83 -27.81
C LEU A 499 -10.15 -10.01 -28.64
N ASP A 500 -10.89 -11.11 -28.66
CA ASP A 500 -10.51 -12.28 -29.43
C ASP A 500 -10.73 -12.06 -30.94
N SER A 501 -11.78 -11.32 -31.34
CA SER A 501 -11.96 -10.89 -32.73
C SER A 501 -10.81 -9.97 -33.18
N LEU A 502 -10.47 -8.95 -32.39
CA LEU A 502 -9.35 -8.03 -32.65
C LEU A 502 -8.01 -8.75 -32.70
N LYS A 503 -7.74 -9.71 -31.80
CA LYS A 503 -6.52 -10.52 -31.87
C LYS A 503 -6.46 -11.32 -33.18
N SER A 504 -7.58 -11.92 -33.59
CA SER A 504 -7.63 -12.69 -34.83
C SER A 504 -7.41 -11.81 -36.06
N ASP A 505 -7.96 -10.59 -36.06
CA ASP A 505 -7.78 -9.63 -37.14
C ASP A 505 -6.38 -9.02 -37.16
N ASN A 506 -5.76 -8.78 -36.00
CA ASN A 506 -4.36 -8.36 -35.91
C ASN A 506 -3.40 -9.44 -36.46
N VAL A 507 -3.67 -10.72 -36.19
CA VAL A 507 -2.89 -11.82 -36.77
C VAL A 507 -3.09 -11.91 -38.28
N ARG A 508 -4.32 -11.73 -38.78
CA ARG A 508 -4.59 -11.66 -40.24
C ARG A 508 -3.93 -10.45 -40.91
N LEU A 509 -3.89 -9.31 -40.23
CA LEU A 509 -3.20 -8.13 -40.73
C LEU A 509 -1.70 -8.38 -40.81
N TYR A 510 -1.13 -9.04 -39.80
CA TYR A 510 0.27 -9.48 -39.83
C TYR A 510 0.55 -10.45 -40.98
N GLU A 511 -0.33 -11.44 -41.21
CA GLU A 511 -0.28 -12.34 -42.36
C GLU A 511 -0.28 -11.55 -43.69
N LYS A 512 -1.18 -10.58 -43.84
CA LYS A 512 -1.28 -9.74 -45.03
C LYS A 512 -0.04 -8.87 -45.25
N ILE A 513 0.52 -8.28 -44.18
CA ILE A 513 1.77 -7.52 -44.24
C ILE A 513 2.91 -8.43 -44.68
N ARG A 514 3.02 -9.64 -44.12
CA ARG A 514 4.04 -10.62 -44.51
C ARG A 514 3.86 -11.10 -45.94
N PHE A 515 2.64 -11.32 -46.39
CA PHE A 515 2.34 -11.68 -47.78
C PHE A 515 2.71 -10.56 -48.75
N VAL A 516 2.41 -9.31 -48.42
CA VAL A 516 2.80 -8.15 -49.25
C VAL A 516 4.32 -7.94 -49.23
N GLN A 517 4.98 -8.15 -48.08
CA GLN A 517 6.43 -8.07 -47.96
C GLN A 517 7.12 -9.18 -48.76
N SER A 518 6.65 -10.43 -48.67
CA SER A 518 7.19 -11.54 -49.45
C SER A 518 6.89 -11.38 -50.94
N TYR A 519 5.71 -10.86 -51.30
CA TYR A 519 5.36 -10.55 -52.68
C TYR A 519 6.24 -9.44 -53.25
N LYS A 520 6.45 -8.32 -52.53
CA LYS A 520 7.40 -7.26 -52.92
C LYS A 520 8.84 -7.77 -53.02
N GLN A 521 9.28 -8.63 -52.11
CA GLN A 521 10.61 -9.23 -52.14
C GLN A 521 10.78 -10.18 -53.34
N SER A 522 9.73 -10.93 -53.70
CA SER A 522 9.74 -11.80 -54.88
C SER A 522 9.68 -11.02 -56.20
N ASN A 523 8.96 -9.89 -56.24
CA ASN A 523 8.81 -9.04 -57.43
C ASN A 523 9.94 -7.99 -57.56
N GLY A 524 10.79 -7.85 -56.55
CA GLY A 524 11.92 -6.92 -56.49
C GLY A 524 13.23 -7.45 -57.09
N SER A 525 13.27 -8.69 -57.58
CA SER A 525 14.49 -9.30 -58.15
C SER A 525 14.85 -8.79 -59.57
N LEU A 526 14.19 -7.75 -60.08
CA LEU A 526 14.43 -7.20 -61.42
C LEU A 526 14.57 -5.67 -61.49
N ALA A 527 14.64 -4.93 -60.37
CA ALA A 527 14.79 -3.47 -60.41
C ALA A 527 15.75 -2.93 -59.34
N SER A 528 16.99 -2.68 -59.78
CA SER A 528 17.97 -1.66 -59.35
C SER A 528 17.67 -0.82 -58.09
N GLY A 529 18.57 -0.95 -57.10
CA GLY A 529 19.18 0.19 -56.39
C GLY A 529 18.29 1.08 -55.53
N ALA A 530 17.83 0.61 -54.37
CA ALA A 530 17.49 1.48 -53.23
C ALA A 530 17.68 0.73 -51.91
N ALA A 531 18.33 1.38 -50.95
CA ALA A 531 18.72 0.87 -49.64
C ALA A 531 17.59 0.08 -48.97
N THR A 532 17.76 -1.25 -48.88
CA THR A 532 16.86 -2.13 -48.13
C THR A 532 17.54 -2.47 -46.82
N VAL A 533 16.99 -1.93 -45.74
CA VAL A 533 17.29 -2.32 -44.36
C VAL A 533 16.90 -3.79 -44.20
N THR A 534 17.90 -4.67 -44.31
CA THR A 534 17.82 -6.08 -43.91
C THR A 534 17.83 -6.16 -42.39
N ILE A 535 16.65 -6.27 -41.78
CA ILE A 535 16.51 -6.74 -40.40
C ILE A 535 16.56 -8.28 -40.43
N GLU A 536 17.76 -8.84 -40.35
CA GLU A 536 17.95 -10.20 -39.86
C GLU A 536 18.17 -10.13 -38.34
N PRO A 537 17.42 -10.87 -37.49
CA PRO A 537 17.70 -10.90 -36.07
C PRO A 537 18.74 -11.99 -35.78
N SER A 538 19.97 -11.59 -35.51
CA SER A 538 20.87 -12.37 -34.66
C SER A 538 20.46 -12.21 -33.19
N PRO A 539 20.52 -13.27 -32.35
CA PRO A 539 20.24 -13.14 -30.93
C PRO A 539 21.51 -12.64 -30.24
N SER A 540 21.67 -11.33 -30.13
CA SER A 540 22.66 -10.73 -29.25
C SER A 540 22.10 -9.46 -28.65
N GLY A 541 22.18 -9.37 -27.33
CA GLY A 541 21.56 -8.35 -26.52
C GLY A 541 22.01 -6.93 -26.87
N GLY A 542 21.06 -6.02 -26.76
CA GLY A 542 21.25 -4.58 -26.88
C GLY A 542 19.91 -3.93 -26.57
N ASP A 543 19.78 -3.43 -25.35
CA ASP A 543 18.69 -2.57 -24.92
C ASP A 543 18.73 -1.28 -25.75
N GLU A 544 17.83 -1.14 -26.73
CA GLU A 544 17.47 0.14 -27.33
C GLU A 544 15.95 0.21 -27.50
N GLU A 545 15.42 1.34 -27.04
CA GLU A 545 14.01 1.71 -26.96
C GLU A 545 13.32 1.71 -28.33
N ASP A 546 12.59 0.64 -28.66
CA ASP A 546 11.51 0.73 -29.63
C ASP A 546 10.41 -0.31 -29.31
N GLY A 547 9.40 0.11 -28.55
CA GLY A 547 8.26 -0.72 -28.12
C GLY A 547 7.48 -1.37 -29.27
N THR A 548 7.69 -0.89 -30.49
CA THR A 548 7.12 -1.41 -31.74
C THR A 548 7.63 -2.82 -32.06
N GLY A 549 8.90 -3.12 -31.74
CA GLY A 549 9.51 -4.43 -31.97
C GLY A 549 8.89 -5.55 -31.14
N ASN A 550 8.52 -5.25 -29.89
CA ASN A 550 7.88 -6.20 -28.98
C ASN A 550 6.45 -6.54 -29.39
N PHE A 551 5.66 -5.55 -29.83
CA PHE A 551 4.29 -5.79 -30.30
C PHE A 551 4.30 -6.66 -31.55
N LEU A 552 5.13 -6.31 -32.54
CA LEU A 552 5.26 -7.07 -33.78
C LEU A 552 5.82 -8.49 -33.53
N GLY A 553 6.76 -8.63 -32.59
CA GLY A 553 7.29 -9.92 -32.14
C GLY A 553 6.23 -10.83 -31.52
N LYS A 554 5.28 -10.27 -30.75
CA LYS A 554 4.20 -11.04 -30.12
C LYS A 554 3.21 -11.60 -31.15
N TYR A 555 2.78 -10.79 -32.13
CA TYR A 555 1.91 -11.29 -33.22
C TYR A 555 2.65 -12.17 -34.21
N ARG A 556 3.95 -11.92 -34.42
CA ARG A 556 4.83 -12.81 -35.19
C ARG A 556 4.90 -14.20 -34.57
N SER A 557 5.14 -14.30 -33.26
CA SER A 557 5.15 -15.57 -32.55
C SER A 557 3.78 -16.26 -32.60
N MET A 558 2.69 -15.52 -32.40
CA MET A 558 1.33 -16.09 -32.54
C MET A 558 1.03 -16.59 -33.97
N TYR A 559 1.52 -15.88 -34.99
CA TYR A 559 1.40 -16.29 -36.39
C TYR A 559 2.27 -17.51 -36.70
N GLU A 560 3.54 -17.52 -36.29
CA GLU A 560 4.45 -18.64 -36.48
C GLU A 560 3.92 -19.90 -35.77
N ASP A 561 3.33 -19.75 -34.58
CA ASP A 561 2.68 -20.84 -33.85
C ASP A 561 1.42 -21.37 -34.56
N MET A 562 0.65 -20.50 -35.22
CA MET A 562 -0.54 -20.86 -35.99
C MET A 562 -0.24 -21.42 -37.39
N VAL A 563 0.88 -21.04 -38.01
CA VAL A 563 1.23 -21.44 -39.38
C VAL A 563 2.16 -22.65 -39.40
N ASN A 564 2.92 -22.92 -38.33
CA ASN A 564 3.84 -24.04 -38.29
C ASN A 564 3.07 -25.39 -38.21
N PRO A 565 3.17 -26.26 -39.24
CA PRO A 565 2.48 -27.55 -39.23
C PRO A 565 2.99 -28.49 -38.12
N TYR A 566 4.23 -28.31 -37.68
CA TYR A 566 4.84 -29.13 -36.63
C TYR A 566 4.37 -28.72 -35.22
N THR A 567 4.07 -27.44 -34.95
CA THR A 567 3.54 -27.03 -33.63
C THR A 567 2.10 -27.52 -33.47
N ILE A 568 1.29 -27.42 -34.53
CA ILE A 568 -0.07 -27.96 -34.56
C ILE A 568 -0.06 -29.49 -34.42
N PHE A 569 0.81 -30.17 -35.16
CA PHE A 569 0.96 -31.61 -35.08
C PHE A 569 1.43 -32.06 -33.69
N ASN A 570 2.47 -31.44 -33.14
CA ASN A 570 3.02 -31.78 -31.83
C ASN A 570 2.04 -31.45 -30.69
N ARG A 571 1.24 -30.37 -30.81
CA ARG A 571 0.15 -30.07 -29.87
C ARG A 571 -0.96 -31.12 -29.94
N ARG A 572 -1.33 -31.55 -31.15
CA ARG A 572 -2.35 -32.59 -31.37
C ARG A 572 -1.87 -33.97 -30.91
N GLU A 573 -0.60 -34.30 -31.13
CA GLU A 573 0.03 -35.54 -30.68
C GLU A 573 0.18 -35.56 -29.16
N ARG A 574 0.59 -34.45 -28.54
CA ARG A 574 0.58 -34.31 -27.07
C ARG A 574 -0.82 -34.45 -26.49
N HIS A 575 -1.84 -33.90 -27.14
CA HIS A 575 -3.22 -34.06 -26.70
C HIS A 575 -3.71 -35.50 -26.83
N LYS A 576 -3.33 -36.21 -27.92
CA LYS A 576 -3.63 -37.64 -28.10
C LYS A 576 -2.94 -38.50 -27.04
N ARG A 577 -1.63 -38.31 -26.83
CA ARG A 577 -0.87 -39.00 -25.78
C ARG A 577 -1.47 -38.71 -24.40
N MET A 578 -1.83 -37.47 -24.10
CA MET A 578 -2.49 -37.12 -22.83
C MET A 578 -3.87 -37.75 -22.67
N SER A 579 -4.62 -37.97 -23.78
CA SER A 579 -5.91 -38.66 -23.75
C SER A 579 -5.81 -40.19 -23.69
N GLU A 580 -4.71 -40.75 -24.20
CA GLU A 580 -4.42 -42.20 -24.19
C GLU A 580 -3.88 -42.69 -22.83
N MET A 581 -3.45 -41.77 -21.96
CA MET A 581 -2.90 -42.09 -20.63
C MET A 581 -3.98 -42.34 -19.57
N SER A 582 -3.75 -43.33 -18.73
CA SER A 582 -4.63 -43.67 -17.62
C SER A 582 -4.72 -42.53 -16.58
N ALA A 583 -5.84 -42.39 -15.87
CA ALA A 583 -6.05 -41.33 -14.88
C ALA A 583 -4.92 -41.20 -13.81
N PRO A 584 -4.37 -42.28 -13.23
CA PRO A 584 -3.23 -42.19 -12.31
C PRO A 584 -1.95 -41.67 -13.00
N GLU A 585 -1.72 -42.04 -14.26
CA GLU A 585 -0.54 -41.62 -15.02
C GLU A 585 -0.62 -40.13 -15.40
N ARG A 586 -1.83 -39.62 -15.65
CA ARG A 586 -2.07 -38.18 -15.82
C ARG A 586 -1.81 -37.40 -14.54
N LEU A 587 -2.14 -37.98 -13.39
CA LEU A 587 -1.88 -37.35 -12.09
C LEU A 587 -0.38 -37.29 -11.80
N THR A 588 0.36 -38.36 -12.06
CA THR A 588 1.81 -38.39 -11.86
C THR A 588 2.55 -37.47 -12.82
N LEU A 589 2.15 -37.40 -14.09
CA LEU A 589 2.73 -36.44 -15.03
C LEU A 589 2.45 -34.99 -14.65
N ARG A 590 1.22 -34.67 -14.22
CA ARG A 590 0.87 -33.31 -13.77
C ARG A 590 1.59 -32.96 -12.48
N ALA A 591 1.70 -33.90 -11.54
CA ALA A 591 2.47 -33.72 -10.31
C ALA A 591 3.96 -33.53 -10.61
N GLY A 592 4.54 -34.33 -11.51
CA GLY A 592 5.93 -34.23 -11.94
C GLY A 592 6.23 -32.94 -12.69
N GLN A 593 5.38 -32.55 -13.65
CA GLN A 593 5.53 -31.27 -14.35
C GLN A 593 5.37 -30.09 -13.40
N LYS A 594 4.40 -30.11 -12.49
CA LYS A 594 4.23 -29.05 -11.50
C LYS A 594 5.43 -28.98 -10.55
N ALA A 595 5.94 -30.12 -10.10
CA ALA A 595 7.14 -30.23 -9.27
C ALA A 595 8.42 -29.75 -9.96
N LEU A 596 8.52 -29.91 -11.29
CA LEU A 596 9.69 -29.49 -12.08
C LEU A 596 9.51 -28.12 -12.75
N SER A 597 8.30 -27.56 -12.79
CA SER A 597 8.02 -26.30 -13.51
C SER A 597 8.51 -25.06 -12.77
N THR A 598 8.38 -25.00 -11.45
CA THR A 598 8.70 -23.79 -10.68
C THR A 598 9.97 -23.96 -9.85
N ARG A 599 10.69 -22.85 -9.65
CA ARG A 599 11.94 -22.85 -8.86
C ARG A 599 11.71 -23.27 -7.42
N THR A 600 10.57 -22.90 -6.85
CA THR A 600 10.16 -23.24 -5.47
C THR A 600 9.81 -24.71 -5.34
N SER A 601 9.12 -25.31 -6.31
CA SER A 601 8.78 -26.74 -6.27
C SER A 601 10.02 -27.64 -6.40
N ARG A 602 11.00 -27.24 -7.22
CA ARG A 602 12.30 -27.94 -7.31
C ARG A 602 13.06 -27.90 -5.98
N LEU A 603 13.03 -26.77 -5.28
CA LEU A 603 13.66 -26.61 -3.96
C LEU A 603 13.00 -27.52 -2.91
N ILE A 604 11.67 -27.62 -2.92
CA ILE A 604 10.91 -28.49 -2.00
C ILE A 604 11.25 -29.96 -2.24
N VAL A 605 11.29 -30.42 -3.50
CA VAL A 605 11.67 -31.80 -3.83
C VAL A 605 13.13 -32.09 -3.44
N PHE A 606 14.03 -31.13 -3.64
CA PHE A 606 15.43 -31.25 -3.22
C PHE A 606 15.56 -31.43 -1.70
N PHE A 607 14.89 -30.60 -0.91
CA PHE A 607 14.88 -30.75 0.56
C PHE A 607 14.19 -32.04 1.02
N TYR A 608 13.14 -32.48 0.33
CA TYR A 608 12.49 -33.76 0.61
C TYR A 608 13.44 -34.94 0.40
N ILE A 609 14.21 -34.95 -0.69
CA ILE A 609 15.22 -35.98 -0.95
C ILE A 609 16.31 -35.94 0.13
N ILE A 610 16.80 -34.76 0.53
CA ILE A 610 17.78 -34.63 1.61
C ILE A 610 17.22 -35.15 2.94
N ALA A 611 16.01 -34.75 3.31
CA ALA A 611 15.36 -35.21 4.53
C ALA A 611 15.20 -36.74 4.55
N LEU A 612 14.87 -37.34 3.39
CA LEU A 612 14.79 -38.79 3.25
C LEU A 612 16.16 -39.46 3.40
N HIS A 613 17.22 -38.88 2.85
CA HIS A 613 18.59 -39.40 3.05
C HIS A 613 19.05 -39.26 4.50
N VAL A 614 18.74 -38.15 5.17
CA VAL A 614 19.03 -37.95 6.61
C VAL A 614 18.24 -38.96 7.45
N PHE A 615 16.98 -39.21 7.11
CA PHE A 615 16.14 -40.19 7.78
C PHE A 615 16.69 -41.62 7.63
N VAL A 616 17.06 -42.00 6.41
CA VAL A 616 17.68 -43.32 6.14
C VAL A 616 19.04 -43.45 6.85
N ALA A 617 19.85 -42.39 6.85
CA ALA A 617 21.13 -42.37 7.59
C ALA A 617 20.95 -42.47 9.11
N LEU A 618 19.91 -41.83 9.66
CA LEU A 618 19.56 -41.95 11.08
C LEU A 618 19.12 -43.37 11.43
N VAL A 619 18.27 -43.99 10.60
CA VAL A 619 17.80 -45.36 10.81
C VAL A 619 18.96 -46.36 10.74
N LEU A 620 19.86 -46.20 9.76
CA LEU A 620 21.07 -47.03 9.64
C LEU A 620 22.08 -46.78 10.76
N GLY A 621 22.22 -45.53 11.22
CA GLY A 621 23.06 -45.18 12.37
C GLY A 621 22.53 -45.76 13.69
N PHE A 622 21.22 -45.69 13.91
CA PHE A 622 20.56 -46.27 15.10
C PHE A 622 20.64 -47.80 15.12
N SER A 623 20.52 -48.44 13.96
CA SER A 623 20.69 -49.89 13.87
C SER A 623 22.15 -50.30 14.04
N SER A 624 23.11 -49.48 13.61
CA SER A 624 24.54 -49.72 13.85
C SER A 624 24.95 -49.50 15.32
N SER A 625 24.35 -48.53 16.03
CA SER A 625 24.62 -48.30 17.45
C SER A 625 24.09 -49.42 18.33
N LEU A 626 22.92 -49.98 17.99
CA LEU A 626 22.33 -51.13 18.68
C LEU A 626 23.18 -52.41 18.54
N VAL A 627 23.88 -52.58 17.41
CA VAL A 627 24.79 -53.72 17.21
C VAL A 627 26.09 -53.53 18.01
N CYS A 628 26.63 -52.31 18.10
CA CYS A 628 27.87 -52.03 18.82
C CYS A 628 27.71 -52.18 20.36
N GLU A 629 26.55 -51.83 20.91
CA GLU A 629 26.26 -51.98 22.35
C GLU A 629 26.12 -53.46 22.76
N SER A 630 25.73 -54.33 21.83
CA SER A 630 25.69 -55.78 22.04
C SER A 630 27.09 -56.43 22.07
N GLU A 631 28.08 -55.90 21.33
CA GLU A 631 29.45 -56.44 21.38
C GLU A 631 30.22 -55.99 22.64
N VAL A 632 29.98 -54.78 23.15
CA VAL A 632 30.65 -54.28 24.37
C VAL A 632 30.19 -55.03 25.62
N THR A 633 28.91 -55.42 25.68
CA THR A 633 28.37 -56.20 26.81
C THR A 633 28.87 -57.65 26.82
N THR A 634 29.09 -58.27 25.65
CA THR A 634 29.66 -59.62 25.57
C THR A 634 31.16 -59.70 25.90
N LYS A 635 31.96 -58.66 25.62
CA LYS A 635 33.39 -58.62 26.01
C LYS A 635 33.65 -58.30 27.47
N ALA A 636 32.67 -57.77 28.21
CA ALA A 636 32.80 -57.53 29.65
C ALA A 636 32.44 -58.76 30.52
N GLN A 637 31.96 -59.85 29.91
CA GLN A 637 31.61 -61.10 30.59
C GLN A 637 32.60 -62.26 30.35
N HIS A 638 33.69 -62.01 29.62
CA HIS A 638 34.87 -62.88 29.54
C HIS A 638 36.05 -62.17 30.19
#